data_AF-A0A821P4T3-F1
#
_entry.id   AF-A0A821P4T3-F1
#
_cell.length_a   1.000
_cell.length_b   1.000
_cell.length_c   1.000
_cell.angle_alpha   90.00
_cell.angle_beta   90.00
_cell.angle_gamma   90.00
#
_symmetry.space_group_name_H-M   'P 1'
#
loop_
_entity.id
_entity.type
_entity.pdbx_description
1 polymer ?
#
loop_
_entity_poly.entity_id
_entity_poly.type
_entity_poly.pdbx_seq_one_letter_code
_entity_poly.pdbx_strand_id
1 'polypeptide(L)'
;MTRKSKSFALEIDRAVDQVCSPLYAQMFETVFKKQPSHLSNEQRILLTYYPNEITWYQGNRRQEIIERIRHTHLKWFNSWLGEHNTGRPSYVMWSPVMVDIMQHITNLLFRIDLDDNISSSDSRNEFRQVANTIKYILLSINQSNPIAIDLAAIPLVQELLLILFYFTLDRELVNHLKSLQLVDIMHRLLRTLSKHDEINLQAHRILAIIMNEADIKQLQNSARITAIFISFINDAINGGIPYEARLHNSLRSLKVLTQHDQIRKELIKQKGDSVFLRCVVEDQFNILKAKLPSLAILLTLAFNKDFAISLRDNITFMNHIRSLALSSERSLQLVATALIWKLEKNFETTIKIVQERAPPSSSWVKTKKQYDIMISYSHSDKKLCHHILDLLEKDQLRVWIDSRLIDDVTFDSVVEAIENAEFVFICMSDAYKQSPLCELEATYAVKCQCHIIPLVMTDNYKPDGWLGILTSALVNIDFSKLNLDKAYQELKNQINLIHSNDSYSAAAPQNQMYYNHSSQLDCVIPTTVSTKEIKKNVCSIVEYPYCIDMWTEDHVTSFLLAKELDILLPAFEGMNGRLLHNIYDMCISSQQVMFSLLKEDVARSQLTKTLSLKSYFSFLEEIKVYIPLKMCNGANSTSVICNLM
;
A
#
# COMPACT_ATOMS: atom_id res chain seq x y z
N MET A 1 42.63 -16.49 3.46
CA MET A 1 42.35 -17.86 3.01
C MET A 1 41.09 -17.87 2.18
N THR A 2 40.99 -18.65 1.11
CA THR A 2 39.72 -18.78 0.39
C THR A 2 38.70 -19.47 1.31
N ARG A 3 37.49 -18.90 1.44
CA ARG A 3 36.38 -19.36 2.31
C ARG A 3 35.88 -20.79 2.00
N LYS A 4 36.52 -21.49 1.06
CA LYS A 4 36.21 -22.87 0.63
C LYS A 4 37.32 -23.88 0.95
N SER A 5 38.41 -23.49 1.64
CA SER A 5 39.50 -24.42 1.99
C SER A 5 39.16 -25.30 3.20
N LYS A 6 39.68 -26.54 3.24
CA LYS A 6 39.53 -27.45 4.40
C LYS A 6 40.04 -26.84 5.72
N SER A 7 41.07 -25.99 5.65
CA SER A 7 41.61 -25.25 6.80
C SER A 7 40.58 -24.28 7.39
N PHE A 8 39.81 -23.60 6.53
CA PHE A 8 38.77 -22.66 6.96
C PHE A 8 37.56 -23.40 7.59
N ALA A 9 37.23 -24.59 7.10
CA ALA A 9 36.16 -25.40 7.70
C ALA A 9 36.50 -25.83 9.15
N LEU A 10 37.74 -26.27 9.39
CA LEU A 10 38.23 -26.61 10.73
C LEU A 10 38.27 -25.38 11.67
N GLU A 11 38.57 -24.21 11.13
CA GLU A 11 38.57 -22.95 11.86
C GLU A 11 37.15 -22.52 12.27
N ILE A 12 36.17 -22.67 11.37
CA ILE A 12 34.75 -22.41 11.66
C ILE A 12 34.22 -23.36 12.72
N ASP A 13 34.50 -24.66 12.64
CA ASP A 13 34.04 -25.61 13.67
C ASP A 13 34.60 -25.26 15.05
N ARG A 14 35.89 -24.89 15.12
CA ARG A 14 36.50 -24.38 16.35
C ARG A 14 35.82 -23.11 16.84
N ALA A 15 35.56 -22.14 15.97
CA ALA A 15 34.87 -20.90 16.33
C ALA A 15 33.47 -21.18 16.90
N VAL A 16 32.72 -22.09 16.28
CA VAL A 16 31.38 -22.50 16.73
C VAL A 16 31.43 -23.17 18.10
N ASP A 17 32.39 -24.07 18.32
CA ASP A 17 32.55 -24.73 19.63
C ASP A 17 32.92 -23.73 20.73
N GLN A 18 33.78 -22.76 20.43
CA GLN A 18 34.13 -21.69 21.37
C GLN A 18 32.93 -20.79 21.67
N VAL A 19 32.18 -20.38 20.65
CA VAL A 19 30.96 -19.57 20.82
C VAL A 19 29.88 -20.33 21.57
N CYS A 20 29.69 -21.63 21.32
CA CYS A 20 28.71 -22.45 22.05
C CYS A 20 29.17 -22.87 23.46
N SER A 21 30.39 -22.50 23.87
CA SER A 21 30.89 -22.85 25.21
C SER A 21 30.28 -21.95 26.30
N PRO A 22 30.19 -22.42 27.55
CA PRO A 22 29.77 -21.58 28.68
C PRO A 22 30.66 -20.35 28.89
N LEU A 23 31.92 -20.40 28.45
CA LEU A 23 32.86 -19.28 28.54
C LEU A 23 32.39 -18.06 27.75
N TYR A 24 31.72 -18.25 26.61
CA TYR A 24 31.22 -17.16 25.78
C TYR A 24 30.24 -16.28 26.57
N ALA A 25 29.19 -16.88 27.15
CA ALA A 25 28.19 -16.17 27.93
C ALA A 25 28.79 -15.52 29.19
N GLN A 26 29.67 -16.23 29.91
CA GLN A 26 30.36 -15.70 31.09
C GLN A 26 31.24 -14.48 30.76
N MET A 27 31.95 -14.53 29.64
CA MET A 27 32.81 -13.43 29.23
C MET A 27 32.00 -12.24 28.71
N PHE A 28 30.92 -12.51 27.97
CA PHE A 28 29.97 -11.48 27.56
C PHE A 28 29.41 -10.73 28.79
N GLU A 29 28.91 -11.46 29.79
CA GLU A 29 28.40 -10.86 31.04
C GLU A 29 29.47 -10.09 31.80
N THR A 30 30.72 -10.58 31.81
CA THR A 30 31.84 -9.90 32.46
C THR A 30 32.15 -8.56 31.78
N VAL A 31 32.16 -8.54 30.45
CA VAL A 31 32.38 -7.31 29.67
C VAL A 31 31.21 -6.35 29.86
N PHE A 32 29.98 -6.84 29.83
CA PHE A 32 28.79 -6.03 30.11
C PHE A 32 28.82 -5.41 31.51
N LYS A 33 29.19 -6.15 32.55
CA LYS A 33 29.28 -5.62 33.92
C LYS A 33 30.39 -4.59 34.08
N LYS A 34 31.52 -4.76 33.39
CA LYS A 34 32.70 -3.89 33.53
C LYS A 34 32.68 -2.67 32.60
N GLN A 35 31.93 -2.71 31.50
CA GLN A 35 31.86 -1.66 30.47
C GLN A 35 33.27 -1.13 30.07
N PRO A 36 34.22 -2.00 29.69
CA PRO A 36 35.60 -1.57 29.43
C PRO A 36 35.68 -0.69 28.18
N SER A 37 36.72 0.15 28.11
CA SER A 37 37.05 0.94 26.91
C SER A 37 37.73 0.12 25.81
N HIS A 38 38.36 -1.00 26.15
CA HIS A 38 39.04 -1.89 25.22
C HIS A 38 38.90 -3.36 25.63
N LEU A 39 38.91 -4.25 24.64
CA LEU A 39 38.94 -5.71 24.85
C LEU A 39 40.38 -6.22 24.86
N SER A 40 40.65 -7.17 25.76
CA SER A 40 41.83 -8.05 25.65
C SER A 40 41.77 -8.87 24.36
N ASN A 41 42.91 -9.44 23.94
CA ASN A 41 42.97 -10.26 22.72
C ASN A 41 42.00 -11.45 22.77
N GLU A 42 41.91 -12.13 23.91
CA GLU A 42 40.99 -13.26 24.11
C GLU A 42 39.53 -12.82 24.02
N GLN A 43 39.17 -11.71 24.69
CA GLN A 43 37.83 -11.15 24.61
C GLN A 43 37.43 -10.76 23.19
N ARG A 44 38.36 -10.11 22.46
CA ARG A 44 38.13 -9.72 21.06
C ARG A 44 37.93 -10.93 20.17
N ILE A 45 38.75 -11.96 20.33
CA ILE A 45 38.62 -13.19 19.53
C ILE A 45 37.26 -13.83 19.73
N LEU A 46 36.85 -14.01 20.99
CA LEU A 46 35.64 -14.77 21.29
C LEU A 46 34.34 -13.95 21.11
N LEU A 47 34.32 -12.65 21.46
CA LEU A 47 33.09 -11.84 21.42
C LEU A 47 32.88 -11.07 20.12
N THR A 48 33.92 -10.84 19.32
CA THR A 48 33.79 -10.08 18.06
C THR A 48 34.22 -10.89 16.85
N TYR A 49 35.45 -11.41 16.84
CA TYR A 49 35.99 -12.13 15.68
C TYR A 49 35.21 -13.40 15.35
N TYR A 50 35.03 -14.33 16.29
CA TYR A 50 34.30 -15.57 16.02
C TYR A 50 32.83 -15.35 15.64
N PRO A 51 32.02 -14.53 16.35
CA PRO A 51 30.67 -14.21 15.91
C PRO A 51 30.63 -13.61 14.49
N ASN A 52 31.58 -12.74 14.14
CA ASN A 52 31.65 -12.16 12.80
C ASN A 52 31.99 -13.21 11.73
N GLU A 53 33.01 -14.04 11.94
CA GLU A 53 33.39 -15.09 10.98
C GLU A 53 32.25 -16.10 10.75
N ILE A 54 31.55 -16.50 11.83
CA ILE A 54 30.38 -17.39 11.72
C ILE A 54 29.23 -16.69 10.98
N THR A 55 28.94 -15.42 11.30
CA THR A 55 27.87 -14.64 10.65
C THR A 55 28.05 -14.63 9.13
N TRP A 56 29.29 -14.51 8.64
CA TRP A 56 29.59 -14.44 7.21
C TRP A 56 29.97 -15.78 6.55
N TYR A 57 29.85 -16.89 7.29
CA TYR A 57 30.11 -18.23 6.75
C TYR A 57 29.02 -18.65 5.75
N GLN A 58 29.41 -18.97 4.51
CA GLN A 58 28.48 -19.37 3.43
C GLN A 58 28.60 -20.85 3.03
N GLY A 59 29.07 -21.72 3.92
CA GLY A 59 29.20 -23.15 3.62
C GLY A 59 27.90 -23.93 3.85
N ASN A 60 27.83 -25.15 3.31
CA ASN A 60 26.63 -26.00 3.32
C ASN A 60 26.09 -26.31 4.73
N ARG A 61 26.93 -26.20 5.78
CA ARG A 61 26.57 -26.42 7.18
C ARG A 61 26.04 -25.16 7.89
N ARG A 62 25.88 -24.04 7.20
CA ARG A 62 25.46 -22.76 7.80
C ARG A 62 24.18 -22.93 8.63
N GLN A 63 23.15 -23.54 8.06
CA GLN A 63 21.86 -23.74 8.73
C GLN A 63 22.01 -24.56 10.02
N GLU A 64 22.77 -25.66 9.99
CA GLU A 64 23.07 -26.50 11.16
C GLU A 64 23.80 -25.71 12.26
N ILE A 65 24.83 -24.95 11.87
CA ILE A 65 25.67 -24.15 12.78
C ILE A 65 24.84 -23.06 13.47
N ILE A 66 24.10 -22.26 12.70
CA ILE A 66 23.31 -21.15 13.23
C ILE A 66 22.22 -21.69 14.17
N GLU A 67 21.58 -22.81 13.80
CA GLU A 67 20.55 -23.41 14.65
C GLU A 67 21.13 -23.98 15.96
N ARG A 68 22.33 -24.57 15.94
CA ARG A 68 23.05 -25.00 17.16
C ARG A 68 23.35 -23.81 18.08
N ILE A 69 23.81 -22.70 17.52
CA ILE A 69 24.10 -21.47 18.27
C ILE A 69 22.81 -20.89 18.88
N ARG A 70 21.73 -20.85 18.11
CA ARG A 70 20.41 -20.41 18.57
C ARG A 70 19.89 -21.24 19.74
N HIS A 71 19.93 -22.57 19.64
CA HIS A 71 19.54 -23.48 20.73
C HIS A 71 20.37 -23.24 21.99
N THR A 72 21.64 -22.89 21.84
CA THR A 72 22.54 -22.65 22.97
C THR A 72 22.24 -21.32 23.65
N HIS A 73 22.02 -20.25 22.88
CA HIS A 73 22.10 -18.88 23.40
C HIS A 73 20.81 -18.08 23.41
N LEU A 74 19.78 -18.42 22.63
CA LEU A 74 18.56 -17.59 22.54
C LEU A 74 17.88 -17.39 23.89
N LYS A 75 17.70 -18.48 24.64
CA LYS A 75 17.05 -18.43 25.95
C LYS A 75 17.85 -17.61 26.96
N TRP A 76 19.17 -17.79 26.99
CA TRP A 76 20.07 -17.00 27.84
C TRP A 76 20.02 -15.52 27.44
N PHE A 77 20.16 -15.21 26.15
CA PHE A 77 20.12 -13.85 25.63
C PHE A 77 18.80 -13.15 25.96
N ASN A 78 17.67 -13.86 25.83
CA ASN A 78 16.36 -13.33 26.18
C ASN A 78 16.23 -13.03 27.69
N SER A 79 16.69 -13.95 28.56
CA SER A 79 16.74 -13.73 30.02
C SER A 79 17.60 -12.51 30.36
N TRP A 80 18.81 -12.47 29.82
CA TRP A 80 19.76 -11.36 29.99
C TRP A 80 19.18 -10.02 29.53
N LEU A 81 18.52 -10.00 28.37
CA LEU A 81 17.90 -8.81 27.81
C LEU A 81 16.79 -8.29 28.72
N GLY A 82 15.97 -9.18 29.28
CA GLY A 82 14.94 -8.83 30.26
C GLY A 82 15.54 -8.28 31.55
N GLU A 83 16.38 -9.06 32.23
CA GLU A 83 16.93 -8.76 33.55
C GLU A 83 17.63 -7.41 33.63
N HIS A 84 18.39 -7.04 32.59
CA HIS A 84 19.19 -5.83 32.59
C HIS A 84 18.51 -4.59 32.02
N ASN A 85 17.26 -4.71 31.55
CA ASN A 85 16.50 -3.61 30.96
C ASN A 85 15.09 -3.46 31.56
N THR A 86 14.80 -4.14 32.67
CA THR A 86 13.56 -3.99 33.46
C THR A 86 13.72 -3.07 34.69
N GLY A 87 14.93 -2.56 34.97
CA GLY A 87 15.23 -1.67 36.11
C GLY A 87 14.81 -0.21 35.92
N ARG A 88 15.18 0.67 36.88
CA ARG A 88 15.07 2.13 36.74
C ARG A 88 16.48 2.76 36.84
N PRO A 89 17.01 3.41 35.79
CA PRO A 89 16.44 3.53 34.44
C PRO A 89 16.35 2.17 33.73
N SER A 90 15.47 2.05 32.73
CA SER A 90 15.16 0.81 32.00
C SER A 90 16.24 0.39 31.00
N TYR A 91 17.46 0.90 31.15
CA TYR A 91 18.59 0.65 30.26
C TYR A 91 19.90 0.91 31.01
N VAL A 92 20.96 0.28 30.52
CA VAL A 92 22.34 0.51 30.94
C VAL A 92 23.06 1.28 29.84
N MET A 93 23.86 2.29 30.22
CA MET A 93 24.72 2.98 29.26
C MET A 93 25.78 2.03 28.70
N TRP A 94 25.79 1.84 27.39
CA TRP A 94 26.76 0.97 26.72
C TRP A 94 28.03 1.73 26.34
N SER A 95 29.19 1.15 26.67
CA SER A 95 30.45 1.58 26.08
C SER A 95 30.48 1.30 24.57
N PRO A 96 31.32 1.99 23.77
CA PRO A 96 31.46 1.69 22.35
C PRO A 96 31.81 0.21 22.07
N VAL A 97 32.57 -0.40 22.98
CA VAL A 97 32.91 -1.83 22.95
C VAL A 97 31.66 -2.70 23.14
N MET A 98 30.77 -2.33 24.06
CA MET A 98 29.53 -3.08 24.26
C MET A 98 28.59 -2.93 23.06
N VAL A 99 28.51 -1.75 22.44
CA VAL A 99 27.74 -1.55 21.19
C VAL A 99 28.22 -2.48 20.08
N ASP A 100 29.54 -2.59 19.89
CA ASP A 100 30.16 -3.48 18.89
C ASP A 100 29.85 -4.96 19.18
N ILE A 101 29.98 -5.39 20.43
CA ILE A 101 29.64 -6.76 20.85
C ILE A 101 28.15 -7.05 20.62
N MET A 102 27.27 -6.11 20.96
CA MET A 102 25.83 -6.24 20.74
C MET A 102 25.50 -6.41 19.26
N GLN A 103 26.13 -5.62 18.39
CA GLN A 103 25.95 -5.76 16.95
C GLN A 103 26.37 -7.16 16.45
N HIS A 104 27.49 -7.69 16.95
CA HIS A 104 27.97 -9.02 16.58
C HIS A 104 27.05 -10.15 17.05
N ILE A 105 26.56 -10.12 18.29
CA ILE A 105 25.62 -11.14 18.79
C ILE A 105 24.25 -11.02 18.14
N THR A 106 23.75 -9.81 17.90
CA THR A 106 22.49 -9.56 17.17
C THR A 106 22.55 -10.19 15.79
N ASN A 107 23.64 -9.93 15.06
CA ASN A 107 23.86 -10.49 13.73
C ASN A 107 23.97 -12.02 13.76
N LEU A 108 24.66 -12.58 14.76
CA LEU A 108 24.83 -14.02 14.87
C LEU A 108 23.51 -14.76 15.16
N LEU A 109 22.65 -14.20 16.02
CA LEU A 109 21.43 -14.87 16.46
C LEU A 109 20.23 -14.64 15.53
N PHE A 110 20.06 -13.40 15.05
CA PHE A 110 18.78 -12.95 14.48
C PHE A 110 18.82 -12.63 13.00
N ARG A 111 20.00 -12.58 12.36
CA ARG A 111 20.14 -12.12 10.98
C ARG A 111 19.64 -13.15 9.96
N ILE A 112 18.34 -13.12 9.71
CA ILE A 112 17.68 -14.04 8.75
C ILE A 112 17.69 -13.55 7.30
N ASP A 113 18.24 -12.36 7.01
CA ASP A 113 18.39 -11.84 5.64
C ASP A 113 19.54 -12.48 4.84
N LEU A 114 20.24 -13.43 5.46
CA LEU A 114 21.30 -14.28 4.86
C LEU A 114 20.77 -15.68 4.48
N ASP A 115 19.47 -15.78 4.20
CA ASP A 115 18.77 -17.01 3.83
C ASP A 115 18.75 -18.08 4.95
N ASP A 116 18.91 -17.65 6.21
CA ASP A 116 18.82 -18.52 7.39
C ASP A 116 17.35 -18.79 7.76
N ASN A 117 16.97 -20.05 7.84
CA ASN A 117 15.64 -20.45 8.26
C ASN A 117 15.55 -20.64 9.78
N ILE A 118 14.37 -20.48 10.37
CA ILE A 118 14.10 -20.82 11.77
C ILE A 118 13.46 -22.22 11.79
N SER A 119 14.29 -23.27 11.90
CA SER A 119 13.85 -24.65 11.67
C SER A 119 13.16 -25.29 12.87
N SER A 120 13.62 -25.02 14.10
CA SER A 120 13.04 -25.64 15.31
C SER A 120 11.85 -24.87 15.86
N SER A 121 10.89 -25.61 16.45
CA SER A 121 9.79 -25.03 17.23
C SER A 121 10.30 -24.25 18.44
N ASP A 122 11.39 -24.73 19.06
CA ASP A 122 11.96 -24.16 20.28
C ASP A 122 12.59 -22.80 20.00
N SER A 123 13.45 -22.70 18.97
CA SER A 123 14.00 -21.40 18.55
C SER A 123 12.89 -20.45 18.13
N ARG A 124 11.87 -20.94 17.42
CA ARG A 124 10.72 -20.12 17.03
C ARG A 124 9.94 -19.57 18.23
N ASN A 125 9.75 -20.37 19.28
CA ASN A 125 9.16 -19.90 20.52
C ASN A 125 10.03 -18.85 21.21
N GLU A 126 11.35 -19.06 21.27
CA GLU A 126 12.27 -18.08 21.85
C GLU A 126 12.28 -16.75 21.07
N PHE A 127 12.23 -16.76 19.74
CA PHE A 127 12.08 -15.53 18.95
C PHE A 127 10.80 -14.76 19.32
N ARG A 128 9.67 -15.45 19.54
CA ARG A 128 8.42 -14.82 20.01
C ARG A 128 8.59 -14.23 21.41
N GLN A 129 9.29 -14.92 22.31
CA GLN A 129 9.58 -14.40 23.65
C GLN A 129 10.51 -13.18 23.60
N VAL A 130 11.55 -13.19 22.77
CA VAL A 130 12.41 -12.02 22.53
C VAL A 130 11.57 -10.85 22.03
N ALA A 131 10.65 -11.04 21.09
CA ALA A 131 9.77 -9.96 20.63
C ALA A 131 8.91 -9.37 21.77
N ASN A 132 8.41 -10.20 22.69
CA ASN A 132 7.67 -9.75 23.86
C ASN A 132 8.55 -8.93 24.82
N THR A 133 9.78 -9.42 25.10
CA THR A 133 10.77 -8.74 25.92
C THR A 133 11.12 -7.37 25.33
N ILE A 134 11.37 -7.31 24.01
CA ILE A 134 11.66 -6.06 23.31
C ILE A 134 10.50 -5.07 23.42
N LYS A 135 9.26 -5.53 23.19
CA LYS A 135 8.05 -4.70 23.37
C LYS A 135 8.03 -4.08 24.77
N TYR A 136 8.26 -4.88 25.80
CA TYR A 136 8.26 -4.40 27.19
C TYR A 136 9.35 -3.36 27.44
N ILE A 137 10.57 -3.58 26.96
CA ILE A 137 11.70 -2.64 27.12
C ILE A 137 11.39 -1.32 26.41
N LEU A 138 10.95 -1.37 25.15
CA LEU A 138 10.59 -0.17 24.38
C LEU A 138 9.43 0.60 25.03
N LEU A 139 8.43 -0.10 25.58
CA LEU A 139 7.36 0.52 26.37
C LEU A 139 7.91 1.22 27.61
N SER A 140 8.81 0.57 28.34
CA SER A 140 9.42 1.10 29.55
C SER A 140 10.29 2.34 29.27
N ILE A 141 11.11 2.30 28.21
CA ILE A 141 11.91 3.44 27.75
C ILE A 141 10.99 4.60 27.35
N ASN A 142 9.94 4.31 26.58
CA ASN A 142 8.93 5.30 26.24
C ASN A 142 8.35 5.90 27.53
N GLN A 143 7.82 5.10 28.45
CA GLN A 143 7.15 5.59 29.67
C GLN A 143 8.07 6.35 30.64
N SER A 144 9.39 6.14 30.58
CA SER A 144 10.36 6.79 31.46
C SER A 144 10.36 8.32 31.34
N ASN A 145 10.12 8.88 30.15
CA ASN A 145 9.96 10.32 29.97
C ASN A 145 8.96 10.64 28.82
N PRO A 146 7.88 11.40 29.08
CA PRO A 146 6.88 11.77 28.08
C PRO A 146 7.36 12.69 26.96
N ILE A 147 8.42 13.47 27.20
CA ILE A 147 8.86 14.56 26.33
C ILE A 147 10.03 14.13 25.45
N ALA A 148 11.04 13.47 26.03
CA ALA A 148 12.26 13.09 25.33
C ALA A 148 12.82 11.78 25.87
N ILE A 149 13.30 10.91 24.98
CA ILE A 149 14.02 9.69 25.36
C ILE A 149 15.46 10.09 25.68
N ASP A 150 16.01 9.53 26.76
CA ASP A 150 17.42 9.74 27.12
C ASP A 150 18.33 9.26 25.98
N LEU A 151 19.31 10.10 25.63
CA LEU A 151 20.30 9.80 24.59
C LEU A 151 21.08 8.53 24.92
N ALA A 152 21.27 8.21 26.20
CA ALA A 152 21.92 6.99 26.65
C ALA A 152 21.16 5.70 26.27
N ALA A 153 19.85 5.78 26.02
CA ALA A 153 19.04 4.64 25.59
C ALA A 153 19.12 4.38 24.08
N ILE A 154 19.66 5.32 23.29
CA ILE A 154 19.67 5.25 21.82
C ILE A 154 20.32 3.97 21.29
N PRO A 155 21.52 3.55 21.73
CA PRO A 155 22.16 2.34 21.20
C PRO A 155 21.30 1.08 21.44
N LEU A 156 20.69 0.98 22.62
CA LEU A 156 19.76 -0.11 22.92
C LEU A 156 18.54 -0.06 22.00
N VAL A 157 17.89 1.10 21.85
CA VAL A 157 16.73 1.25 20.95
C VAL A 157 17.09 0.85 19.51
N GLN A 158 18.25 1.24 19.00
CA GLN A 158 18.72 0.85 17.67
C GLN A 158 18.83 -0.68 17.52
N GLU A 159 19.48 -1.36 18.46
CA GLU A 159 19.61 -2.83 18.45
C GLU A 159 18.25 -3.52 18.54
N LEU A 160 17.37 -3.06 19.43
CA LEU A 160 16.04 -3.63 19.59
C LEU A 160 15.19 -3.50 18.32
N LEU A 161 15.25 -2.35 17.65
CA LEU A 161 14.57 -2.15 16.37
C LEU A 161 15.20 -2.99 15.25
N LEU A 162 16.52 -3.18 15.25
CA LEU A 162 17.17 -4.05 14.27
C LEU A 162 16.73 -5.52 14.44
N ILE A 163 16.63 -6.02 15.67
CA ILE A 163 16.13 -7.37 15.96
C ILE A 163 14.68 -7.52 15.49
N LEU A 164 13.79 -6.57 15.85
CA LEU A 164 12.41 -6.58 15.38
C LEU A 164 12.31 -6.49 13.86
N PHE A 165 13.17 -5.70 13.21
CA PHE A 165 13.24 -5.64 11.75
C PHE A 165 13.55 -7.03 11.18
N TYR A 166 14.54 -7.76 11.69
CA TYR A 166 14.83 -9.10 11.21
C TYR A 166 13.62 -10.02 11.32
N PHE A 167 12.83 -9.90 12.38
CA PHE A 167 11.63 -10.72 12.56
C PHE A 167 10.56 -10.44 11.50
N THR A 168 10.59 -9.28 10.84
CA THR A 168 9.66 -8.96 9.72
C THR A 168 9.94 -9.74 8.44
N LEU A 169 11.07 -10.46 8.37
CA LEU A 169 11.44 -11.27 7.22
C LEU A 169 10.90 -12.71 7.30
N ASP A 170 10.44 -13.16 8.47
CA ASP A 170 9.76 -14.46 8.67
C ASP A 170 8.24 -14.28 8.74
N ARG A 171 7.50 -15.07 7.95
CA ARG A 171 6.05 -14.95 7.81
C ARG A 171 5.30 -15.20 9.12
N GLU A 172 5.72 -16.16 9.92
CA GLU A 172 5.01 -16.48 11.17
C GLU A 172 5.32 -15.48 12.28
N LEU A 173 6.57 -14.99 12.35
CA LEU A 173 6.93 -13.93 13.27
C LEU A 173 6.20 -12.63 12.95
N VAL A 174 5.99 -12.29 11.67
CA VAL A 174 5.15 -11.14 11.29
C VAL A 174 3.75 -11.21 11.91
N ASN A 175 3.10 -12.39 11.90
CA ASN A 175 1.79 -12.55 12.53
C ASN A 175 1.84 -12.28 14.04
N HIS A 176 2.90 -12.76 14.71
CA HIS A 176 3.12 -12.48 16.13
C HIS A 176 3.33 -10.98 16.36
N LEU A 177 4.21 -10.33 15.59
CA LEU A 177 4.49 -8.89 15.69
C LEU A 177 3.23 -8.03 15.52
N LYS A 178 2.34 -8.39 14.59
CA LYS A 178 1.05 -7.73 14.39
C LYS A 178 0.16 -7.80 15.65
N SER A 179 0.25 -8.88 16.42
CA SER A 179 -0.49 -9.02 17.70
C SER A 179 0.09 -8.17 18.84
N LEU A 180 1.33 -7.69 18.72
CA LEU A 180 2.06 -7.01 19.80
C LEU A 180 1.71 -5.53 19.96
N GLN A 181 0.83 -4.96 19.13
CA GLN A 181 0.44 -3.53 19.21
C GLN A 181 1.67 -2.59 19.16
N LEU A 182 2.64 -2.90 18.31
CA LEU A 182 3.90 -2.14 18.22
C LEU A 182 3.72 -0.74 17.60
N VAL A 183 2.62 -0.50 16.88
CA VAL A 183 2.39 0.74 16.11
C VAL A 183 2.48 1.99 16.98
N ASP A 184 1.79 2.02 18.13
CA ASP A 184 1.81 3.18 19.03
C ASP A 184 3.18 3.42 19.67
N ILE A 185 3.90 2.34 19.97
CA ILE A 185 5.27 2.38 20.50
C ILE A 185 6.19 3.04 19.47
N MET A 186 6.09 2.62 18.21
CA MET A 186 6.89 3.15 17.10
C MET A 186 6.55 4.62 16.82
N HIS A 187 5.27 4.99 16.76
CA HIS A 187 4.88 6.40 16.57
C HIS A 187 5.44 7.31 17.65
N ARG A 188 5.45 6.85 18.90
CA ARG A 188 6.06 7.60 19.98
C ARG A 188 7.57 7.74 19.82
N LEU A 189 8.27 6.65 19.49
CA LEU A 189 9.72 6.67 19.20
C LEU A 189 10.04 7.66 18.07
N LEU A 190 9.29 7.61 16.97
CA LEU A 190 9.45 8.50 15.82
C LEU A 190 9.22 9.97 16.18
N ARG A 191 8.30 10.26 17.10
CA ARG A 191 8.05 11.63 17.59
C ARG A 191 9.22 12.13 18.46
N THR A 192 9.67 11.34 19.43
CA THR A 192 10.70 11.74 20.40
C THR A 192 12.11 11.71 19.84
N LEU A 193 12.38 10.80 18.90
CA LEU A 193 13.69 10.60 18.26
C LEU A 193 13.63 10.96 16.78
N SER A 194 12.84 11.99 16.44
CA SER A 194 12.59 12.41 15.06
C SER A 194 13.87 12.70 14.28
N LYS A 195 14.94 13.18 14.94
CA LYS A 195 16.25 13.49 14.33
C LYS A 195 17.20 12.30 14.13
N HIS A 196 16.84 11.10 14.57
CA HIS A 196 17.71 9.92 14.48
C HIS A 196 17.36 9.05 13.28
N ASP A 197 18.13 9.18 12.19
CA ASP A 197 17.79 8.57 10.90
C ASP A 197 17.77 7.03 10.93
N GLU A 198 18.70 6.37 11.64
CA GLU A 198 18.72 4.91 11.77
C GLU A 198 17.45 4.39 12.47
N ILE A 199 17.05 5.03 13.58
CA ILE A 199 15.82 4.67 14.31
C ILE A 199 14.60 4.88 13.41
N ASN A 200 14.57 6.00 12.69
CA ASN A 200 13.49 6.29 11.75
C ASN A 200 13.44 5.23 10.65
N LEU A 201 14.56 4.86 10.05
CA LEU A 201 14.59 3.82 9.02
C LEU A 201 14.06 2.50 9.57
N GLN A 202 14.60 2.00 10.68
CA GLN A 202 14.20 0.70 11.22
C GLN A 202 12.73 0.68 11.64
N ALA A 203 12.25 1.74 12.31
CA ALA A 203 10.85 1.86 12.68
C ALA A 203 9.93 1.84 11.46
N HIS A 204 10.24 2.60 10.41
CA HIS A 204 9.42 2.60 9.19
C HIS A 204 9.51 1.27 8.41
N ARG A 205 10.64 0.57 8.44
CA ARG A 205 10.77 -0.80 7.86
C ARG A 205 9.89 -1.81 8.60
N ILE A 206 9.81 -1.71 9.93
CA ILE A 206 8.91 -2.56 10.73
C ILE A 206 7.46 -2.21 10.43
N LEU A 207 7.12 -0.93 10.52
CA LEU A 207 5.79 -0.38 10.27
C LEU A 207 5.25 -0.76 8.88
N ALA A 208 6.09 -0.71 7.85
CA ALA A 208 5.75 -1.14 6.49
C ALA A 208 5.24 -2.59 6.40
N ILE A 209 5.60 -3.46 7.36
CA ILE A 209 5.19 -4.87 7.36
C ILE A 209 4.04 -5.14 8.35
N ILE A 210 4.01 -4.44 9.50
CA ILE A 210 3.01 -4.69 10.54
C ILE A 210 1.72 -3.86 10.40
N MET A 211 1.80 -2.68 9.80
CA MET A 211 0.64 -1.81 9.61
C MET A 211 -0.26 -2.34 8.50
N ASN A 212 -1.56 -2.08 8.62
CA ASN A 212 -2.45 -2.16 7.49
C ASN A 212 -2.31 -0.89 6.63
N GLU A 213 -2.91 -0.95 5.46
CA GLU A 213 -2.96 0.12 4.47
C GLU A 213 -3.56 1.44 5.02
N ALA A 214 -4.66 1.38 5.79
CA ALA A 214 -5.32 2.55 6.34
C ALA A 214 -4.41 3.29 7.34
N ASP A 215 -3.64 2.55 8.13
CA ASP A 215 -2.65 3.10 9.05
C ASP A 215 -1.46 3.68 8.25
N ILE A 216 -0.99 3.02 7.19
CA ILE A 216 0.14 3.51 6.35
C ILE A 216 -0.19 4.89 5.78
N LYS A 217 -1.44 5.13 5.35
CA LYS A 217 -1.89 6.43 4.85
C LYS A 217 -1.93 7.53 5.91
N GLN A 218 -1.94 7.17 7.18
CA GLN A 218 -1.91 8.13 8.29
C GLN A 218 -0.48 8.50 8.71
N LEU A 219 0.56 7.87 8.12
CA LEU A 219 1.95 8.21 8.42
C LEU A 219 2.21 9.69 8.12
N GLN A 220 2.78 10.37 9.12
CA GLN A 220 3.13 11.78 9.01
C GLN A 220 4.56 11.95 8.49
N ASN A 221 4.93 13.17 8.09
CA ASN A 221 6.28 13.54 7.67
C ASN A 221 6.81 12.76 6.45
N SER A 222 5.97 12.52 5.44
CA SER A 222 6.33 11.78 4.22
C SER A 222 7.63 12.28 3.56
N ALA A 223 7.89 13.59 3.58
CA ALA A 223 9.12 14.17 3.05
C ALA A 223 10.38 13.66 3.76
N ARG A 224 10.34 13.51 5.10
CA ARG A 224 11.46 13.01 5.89
C ARG A 224 11.64 11.51 5.74
N ILE A 225 10.53 10.75 5.69
CA ILE A 225 10.57 9.31 5.43
C ILE A 225 11.30 9.07 4.09
N THR A 226 10.86 9.77 3.04
CA THR A 226 11.48 9.70 1.72
C THR A 226 12.97 10.06 1.76
N ALA A 227 13.35 11.17 2.38
CA ALA A 227 14.75 11.60 2.45
C ALA A 227 15.66 10.55 3.11
N ILE A 228 15.19 9.93 4.21
CA ILE A 228 15.93 8.90 4.93
C ILE A 228 16.09 7.65 4.05
N PHE A 229 15.02 7.17 3.42
CA PHE A 229 15.12 6.01 2.54
C PHE A 229 16.03 6.27 1.33
N ILE A 230 15.96 7.44 0.70
CA ILE A 230 16.85 7.82 -0.40
C ILE A 230 18.31 7.81 0.07
N SER A 231 18.62 8.43 1.21
CA SER A 231 19.99 8.48 1.75
C SER A 231 20.53 7.07 2.00
N PHE A 232 19.77 6.23 2.69
CA PHE A 232 20.21 4.88 3.03
C PHE A 232 20.34 3.95 1.83
N ILE A 233 19.48 4.09 0.83
CA ILE A 233 19.59 3.35 -0.42
C ILE A 233 20.84 3.82 -1.18
N ASN A 234 21.08 5.13 -1.27
CA ASN A 234 22.25 5.68 -1.93
C ASN A 234 23.56 5.24 -1.25
N ASP A 235 23.61 5.24 0.08
CA ASP A 235 24.75 4.73 0.85
C ASP A 235 24.99 3.24 0.56
N ALA A 236 23.92 2.44 0.50
CA ALA A 236 24.02 1.02 0.19
C ALA A 236 24.48 0.76 -1.25
N ILE A 237 24.05 1.58 -2.20
CA ILE A 237 24.49 1.55 -3.60
C ILE A 237 25.99 1.88 -3.71
N ASN A 238 26.47 2.88 -2.96
CA ASN A 238 27.86 3.35 -3.04
C ASN A 238 28.85 2.51 -2.20
N GLY A 239 28.37 1.72 -1.24
CA GLY A 239 29.19 1.02 -0.25
C GLY A 239 29.80 -0.33 -0.68
N GLY A 240 29.43 -0.91 -1.83
CA GLY A 240 29.95 -2.21 -2.32
C GLY A 240 29.31 -3.46 -1.68
N ILE A 241 29.87 -4.66 -1.91
CA ILE A 241 29.33 -5.93 -1.39
C ILE A 241 29.87 -6.14 0.04
N PRO A 242 29.16 -5.61 1.06
CA PRO A 242 28.15 -6.37 1.81
C PRO A 242 26.82 -5.60 2.00
N TYR A 243 26.51 -4.64 1.12
CA TYR A 243 25.31 -3.81 1.23
C TYR A 243 24.08 -4.36 0.49
N GLU A 244 24.16 -5.51 -0.18
CA GLU A 244 23.04 -6.08 -0.96
C GLU A 244 21.81 -6.36 -0.09
N ALA A 245 21.96 -6.98 1.08
CA ALA A 245 20.84 -7.26 1.97
C ALA A 245 20.23 -5.97 2.53
N ARG A 246 21.07 -4.98 2.88
CA ARG A 246 20.61 -3.65 3.32
C ARG A 246 19.84 -2.93 2.21
N LEU A 247 20.37 -2.95 0.99
CA LEU A 247 19.72 -2.38 -0.19
C LEU A 247 18.36 -3.06 -0.44
N HIS A 248 18.35 -4.39 -0.51
CA HIS A 248 17.15 -5.18 -0.74
C HIS A 248 16.06 -4.87 0.29
N ASN A 249 16.43 -4.89 1.57
CA ASN A 249 15.47 -4.69 2.65
C ASN A 249 14.91 -3.26 2.70
N SER A 250 15.72 -2.25 2.36
CA SER A 250 15.27 -0.86 2.20
C SER A 250 14.29 -0.73 1.02
N LEU A 251 14.63 -1.31 -0.14
CA LEU A 251 13.76 -1.31 -1.32
C LEU A 251 12.44 -2.04 -1.06
N ARG A 252 12.50 -3.21 -0.42
CA ARG A 252 11.32 -4.02 -0.04
C ARG A 252 10.35 -3.20 0.82
N SER A 253 10.86 -2.53 1.84
CA SER A 253 10.02 -1.76 2.78
C SER A 253 9.46 -0.51 2.11
N LEU A 254 10.29 0.19 1.32
CA LEU A 254 9.88 1.38 0.59
C LEU A 254 8.77 1.07 -0.43
N LYS A 255 8.84 -0.08 -1.12
CA LYS A 255 7.80 -0.54 -2.04
C LYS A 255 6.42 -0.66 -1.36
N VAL A 256 6.36 -0.98 -0.08
CA VAL A 256 5.08 -1.01 0.66
C VAL A 256 4.68 0.40 1.08
N LEU A 257 5.63 1.21 1.56
CA LEU A 257 5.37 2.60 1.95
C LEU A 257 4.91 3.48 0.79
N THR A 258 5.23 3.12 -0.46
CA THR A 258 4.69 3.83 -1.63
C THR A 258 3.18 3.70 -1.76
N GLN A 259 2.46 2.87 -1.00
CA GLN A 259 0.98 2.96 -0.94
C GLN A 259 0.49 4.32 -0.41
N HIS A 260 1.35 5.06 0.29
CA HIS A 260 1.06 6.43 0.69
C HIS A 260 1.32 7.42 -0.46
N ASP A 261 0.27 8.09 -0.93
CA ASP A 261 0.34 9.01 -2.08
C ASP A 261 1.37 10.15 -1.90
N GLN A 262 1.42 10.77 -0.72
CA GLN A 262 2.41 11.80 -0.43
C GLN A 262 3.86 11.24 -0.45
N ILE A 263 4.10 9.99 -0.05
CA ILE A 263 5.43 9.38 -0.20
C ILE A 263 5.79 9.23 -1.69
N ARG A 264 4.85 8.80 -2.54
CA ARG A 264 5.05 8.75 -4.01
C ARG A 264 5.44 10.14 -4.56
N LYS A 265 4.69 11.18 -4.18
CA LYS A 265 4.94 12.58 -4.62
C LYS A 265 6.29 13.09 -4.14
N GLU A 266 6.64 12.84 -2.88
CA GLU A 266 7.91 13.27 -2.31
C GLU A 266 9.11 12.53 -2.93
N LEU A 267 8.97 11.24 -3.29
CA LEU A 267 10.01 10.50 -4.02
C LEU A 267 10.36 11.18 -5.34
N ILE A 268 9.34 11.58 -6.11
CA ILE A 268 9.52 12.29 -7.39
C ILE A 268 10.14 13.68 -7.13
N LYS A 269 9.58 14.44 -6.19
CA LYS A 269 10.04 15.80 -5.86
C LYS A 269 11.49 15.85 -5.40
N GLN A 270 11.93 14.85 -4.64
CA GLN A 270 13.29 14.76 -4.09
C GLN A 270 14.28 14.07 -5.04
N LYS A 271 13.91 13.80 -6.30
CA LYS A 271 14.72 13.06 -7.28
C LYS A 271 15.15 11.67 -6.78
N GLY A 272 14.28 11.03 -5.99
CA GLY A 272 14.50 9.69 -5.45
C GLY A 272 14.44 8.60 -6.52
N ASP A 273 13.88 8.88 -7.69
CA ASP A 273 13.93 8.01 -8.86
C ASP A 273 15.36 7.66 -9.30
N SER A 274 16.32 8.58 -9.10
CA SER A 274 17.72 8.39 -9.46
C SER A 274 18.35 7.14 -8.83
N VAL A 275 18.03 6.82 -7.57
CA VAL A 275 18.58 5.62 -6.91
C VAL A 275 18.00 4.34 -7.49
N PHE A 276 16.73 4.34 -7.91
CA PHE A 276 16.10 3.18 -8.55
C PHE A 276 16.62 2.99 -9.98
N LEU A 277 16.82 4.09 -10.72
CA LEU A 277 17.41 4.06 -12.06
C LEU A 277 18.82 3.45 -12.02
N ARG A 278 19.65 3.85 -11.05
CA ARG A 278 20.99 3.25 -10.84
C ARG A 278 20.92 1.77 -10.56
N CYS A 279 20.06 1.34 -9.64
CA CYS A 279 19.83 -0.08 -9.35
C CYS A 279 19.47 -0.87 -10.60
N VAL A 280 18.64 -0.31 -11.49
CA VAL A 280 18.19 -0.98 -12.71
C VAL A 280 19.28 -1.03 -13.77
N VAL A 281 19.92 0.10 -14.07
CA VAL A 281 20.83 0.27 -15.21
C VAL A 281 22.24 -0.28 -14.95
N GLU A 282 22.73 -0.24 -13.71
CA GLU A 282 24.07 -0.74 -13.38
C GLU A 282 24.08 -2.27 -13.25
N ASP A 283 24.96 -2.95 -13.98
CA ASP A 283 24.98 -4.42 -14.07
C ASP A 283 25.45 -5.13 -12.80
N GLN A 284 26.13 -4.42 -11.92
CA GLN A 284 26.65 -4.95 -10.66
C GLN A 284 25.57 -5.35 -9.64
N PHE A 285 24.33 -4.85 -9.82
CA PHE A 285 23.25 -5.10 -8.89
C PHE A 285 22.50 -6.40 -9.18
N ASN A 286 22.22 -7.14 -8.11
CA ASN A 286 21.49 -8.39 -8.17
C ASN A 286 20.07 -8.20 -8.75
N ILE A 287 19.70 -9.11 -9.65
CA ILE A 287 18.44 -9.07 -10.38
C ILE A 287 17.24 -9.09 -9.43
N LEU A 288 17.19 -10.04 -8.50
CA LEU A 288 16.05 -10.24 -7.60
C LEU A 288 16.09 -9.30 -6.40
N LYS A 289 17.29 -9.04 -5.86
CA LYS A 289 17.45 -8.28 -4.62
C LYS A 289 17.44 -6.76 -4.85
N ALA A 290 17.83 -6.27 -6.04
CA ALA A 290 17.89 -4.84 -6.32
C ALA A 290 17.11 -4.40 -7.58
N LYS A 291 17.33 -5.05 -8.75
CA LYS A 291 16.71 -4.62 -10.01
C LYS A 291 15.18 -4.75 -9.99
N LEU A 292 14.67 -5.92 -9.61
CA LEU A 292 13.23 -6.23 -9.54
C LEU A 292 12.44 -5.27 -8.62
N PRO A 293 12.80 -5.08 -7.34
CA PRO A 293 12.05 -4.16 -6.48
C PRO A 293 12.19 -2.69 -6.94
N SER A 294 13.32 -2.30 -7.54
CA SER A 294 13.48 -0.95 -8.12
C SER A 294 12.56 -0.73 -9.31
N LEU A 295 12.45 -1.70 -10.23
CA LEU A 295 11.48 -1.64 -11.34
C LEU A 295 10.04 -1.58 -10.84
N ALA A 296 9.69 -2.33 -9.80
CA ALA A 296 8.35 -2.30 -9.22
C ALA A 296 8.01 -0.93 -8.60
N ILE A 297 8.98 -0.29 -7.94
CA ILE A 297 8.82 1.09 -7.42
C ILE A 297 8.65 2.07 -8.60
N LEU A 298 9.50 1.99 -9.64
CA LEU A 298 9.38 2.84 -10.83
C LEU A 298 8.02 2.68 -11.52
N LEU A 299 7.50 1.46 -11.63
CA LEU A 299 6.14 1.20 -12.15
C LEU A 299 5.06 1.84 -11.27
N THR A 300 5.20 1.75 -9.95
CA THR A 300 4.28 2.41 -9.01
C THR A 300 4.30 3.94 -9.18
N LEU A 301 5.49 4.53 -9.36
CA LEU A 301 5.63 5.97 -9.57
C LEU A 301 5.12 6.41 -10.95
N ALA A 302 5.19 5.56 -11.97
CA ALA A 302 4.70 5.83 -13.34
C ALA A 302 3.17 5.98 -13.44
N PHE A 303 2.41 5.82 -12.36
CA PHE A 303 1.02 6.28 -12.31
C PHE A 303 0.90 7.81 -12.25
N ASN A 304 1.97 8.53 -11.87
CA ASN A 304 2.07 9.96 -12.10
C ASN A 304 2.45 10.24 -13.57
N LYS A 305 1.61 11.02 -14.27
CA LYS A 305 1.75 11.28 -15.72
C LYS A 305 3.06 12.01 -16.08
N ASP A 306 3.41 13.05 -15.33
CA ASP A 306 4.61 13.85 -15.60
C ASP A 306 5.88 13.02 -15.38
N PHE A 307 5.90 12.21 -14.33
CA PHE A 307 6.97 11.26 -14.07
C PHE A 307 7.06 10.19 -15.15
N ALA A 308 5.93 9.64 -15.61
CA ALA A 308 5.90 8.66 -16.71
C ALA A 308 6.49 9.25 -18.00
N ILE A 309 6.17 10.49 -18.35
CA ILE A 309 6.76 11.19 -19.50
C ILE A 309 8.27 11.33 -19.31
N SER A 310 8.71 11.84 -18.16
CA SER A 310 10.14 11.98 -17.85
C SER A 310 10.91 10.66 -17.91
N LEU A 311 10.28 9.55 -17.51
CA LEU A 311 10.89 8.23 -17.53
C LEU A 311 10.96 7.66 -18.96
N ARG A 312 9.91 7.87 -19.77
CA ARG A 312 9.85 7.50 -21.19
C ARG A 312 10.93 8.22 -22.01
N ASP A 313 11.16 9.49 -21.73
CA ASP A 313 12.13 10.32 -22.47
C ASP A 313 13.58 10.00 -22.09
N ASN A 314 13.81 9.20 -21.05
CA ASN A 314 15.13 8.71 -20.68
C ASN A 314 15.55 7.53 -21.59
N ILE A 315 16.23 7.85 -22.70
CA ILE A 315 16.68 6.88 -23.71
C ILE A 315 17.55 5.75 -23.11
N THR A 316 18.48 6.10 -22.21
CA THR A 316 19.38 5.12 -21.59
C THR A 316 18.59 4.10 -20.76
N PHE A 317 17.65 4.58 -19.95
CA PHE A 317 16.76 3.72 -19.18
C PHE A 317 15.88 2.86 -20.10
N MET A 318 15.26 3.46 -21.12
CA MET A 318 14.37 2.75 -22.05
C MET A 318 15.10 1.64 -22.83
N ASN A 319 16.36 1.85 -23.21
CA ASN A 319 17.16 0.80 -23.85
C ASN A 319 17.48 -0.34 -22.87
N HIS A 320 17.80 -0.02 -21.61
CA HIS A 320 18.11 -1.04 -20.60
C HIS A 320 16.86 -1.82 -20.19
N ILE A 321 15.70 -1.18 -19.97
CA ILE A 321 14.48 -1.92 -19.60
C ILE A 321 14.01 -2.86 -20.72
N ARG A 322 14.25 -2.52 -21.99
CA ARG A 322 13.99 -3.42 -23.12
C ARG A 322 14.87 -4.67 -23.10
N SER A 323 16.12 -4.58 -22.62
CA SER A 323 16.95 -5.78 -22.42
C SER A 323 16.45 -6.61 -21.24
N LEU A 324 15.98 -5.97 -20.15
CA LEU A 324 15.38 -6.67 -19.01
C LEU A 324 14.06 -7.36 -19.35
N ALA A 325 13.29 -6.82 -20.30
CA ALA A 325 12.09 -7.46 -20.85
C ALA A 325 12.38 -8.77 -21.62
N LEU A 326 13.65 -9.03 -21.96
CA LEU A 326 14.12 -10.27 -22.57
C LEU A 326 14.84 -11.19 -21.56
N SER A 327 14.81 -10.85 -20.27
CA SER A 327 15.47 -11.63 -19.21
C SER A 327 14.83 -13.01 -19.03
N SER A 328 15.64 -14.02 -18.70
CA SER A 328 15.16 -15.33 -18.25
C SER A 328 14.49 -15.28 -16.88
N GLU A 329 14.74 -14.24 -16.08
CA GLU A 329 14.12 -14.04 -14.78
C GLU A 329 12.69 -13.51 -14.96
N ARG A 330 11.71 -14.41 -14.91
CA ARG A 330 10.30 -14.13 -15.27
C ARG A 330 9.68 -12.96 -14.53
N SER A 331 9.87 -12.87 -13.22
CA SER A 331 9.33 -11.74 -12.44
C SER A 331 9.93 -10.40 -12.90
N LEU A 332 11.19 -10.39 -13.32
CA LEU A 332 11.84 -9.20 -13.87
C LEU A 332 11.27 -8.86 -15.24
N GLN A 333 11.17 -9.85 -16.12
CA GLN A 333 10.58 -9.70 -17.45
C GLN A 333 9.14 -9.16 -17.38
N LEU A 334 8.31 -9.71 -16.49
CA LEU A 334 6.92 -9.29 -16.33
C LEU A 334 6.81 -7.82 -15.89
N VAL A 335 7.57 -7.40 -14.88
CA VAL A 335 7.54 -6.00 -14.42
C VAL A 335 8.15 -5.07 -15.46
N ALA A 336 9.20 -5.48 -16.17
CA ALA A 336 9.82 -4.69 -17.24
C ALA A 336 8.86 -4.48 -18.42
N THR A 337 8.21 -5.55 -18.90
CA THR A 337 7.22 -5.48 -19.99
C THR A 337 6.00 -4.64 -19.58
N ALA A 338 5.52 -4.77 -18.35
CA ALA A 338 4.45 -3.94 -17.80
C ALA A 338 4.80 -2.45 -17.76
N LEU A 339 6.02 -2.12 -17.34
CA LEU A 339 6.49 -0.74 -17.31
C LEU A 339 6.68 -0.17 -18.72
N ILE A 340 7.24 -0.93 -19.66
CA ILE A 340 7.30 -0.51 -21.08
C ILE A 340 5.89 -0.23 -21.60
N TRP A 341 4.94 -1.14 -21.36
CA TRP A 341 3.54 -0.96 -21.76
C TRP A 341 2.93 0.32 -21.16
N LYS A 342 3.16 0.56 -19.86
CA LYS A 342 2.68 1.77 -19.16
C LYS A 342 3.24 3.05 -19.76
N LEU A 343 4.51 3.06 -20.18
CA LEU A 343 5.20 4.22 -20.71
C LEU A 343 4.91 4.49 -22.19
N GLU A 344 4.82 3.44 -23.01
CA GLU A 344 4.68 3.57 -24.46
C GLU A 344 3.21 3.42 -24.92
N LYS A 345 2.59 2.28 -24.60
CA LYS A 345 1.29 1.88 -25.15
C LYS A 345 0.11 2.59 -24.49
N ASN A 346 0.18 2.92 -23.21
CA ASN A 346 -0.91 3.64 -22.54
C ASN A 346 -1.17 5.04 -23.17
N PHE A 347 -0.15 5.67 -23.75
CA PHE A 347 -0.29 6.93 -24.49
C PHE A 347 -0.98 6.73 -25.85
N GLU A 348 -0.60 5.70 -26.59
CA GLU A 348 -1.16 5.40 -27.91
C GLU A 348 -2.61 4.89 -27.85
N THR A 349 -2.94 4.01 -26.89
CA THR A 349 -4.32 3.50 -26.71
C THR A 349 -5.28 4.62 -26.29
N THR A 350 -4.80 5.66 -25.60
CA THR A 350 -5.63 6.83 -25.28
C THR A 350 -6.01 7.60 -26.54
N ILE A 351 -5.12 7.68 -27.54
CA ILE A 351 -5.39 8.30 -28.83
C ILE A 351 -6.35 7.46 -29.67
N LYS A 352 -6.17 6.13 -29.72
CA LYS A 352 -7.06 5.21 -30.46
C LYS A 352 -8.48 5.18 -29.90
N ILE A 353 -8.66 5.08 -28.57
CA ILE A 353 -9.99 5.10 -27.93
C ILE A 353 -10.72 6.43 -28.17
N VAL A 354 -10.00 7.55 -28.26
CA VAL A 354 -10.59 8.85 -28.60
C VAL A 354 -10.96 8.95 -30.08
N GLN A 355 -10.20 8.32 -30.98
CA GLN A 355 -10.45 8.31 -32.43
C GLN A 355 -11.56 7.33 -32.85
N GLU A 356 -11.71 6.18 -32.19
CA GLU A 356 -12.78 5.20 -32.44
C GLU A 356 -14.15 5.61 -31.86
N ARG A 357 -14.23 6.76 -31.16
CA ARG A 357 -15.49 7.36 -30.67
C ARG A 357 -16.22 8.22 -31.71
N ALA A 358 -15.71 8.35 -32.93
CA ALA A 358 -16.53 8.83 -34.05
C ALA A 358 -17.52 7.72 -34.45
N PRO A 359 -18.83 7.99 -34.61
CA PRO A 359 -19.81 6.95 -34.84
C PRO A 359 -19.51 6.21 -36.16
N PRO A 360 -19.25 4.89 -36.14
CA PRO A 360 -19.08 4.15 -37.37
C PRO A 360 -20.47 3.84 -37.94
N SER A 361 -20.75 4.36 -39.14
CA SER A 361 -21.85 3.91 -39.97
C SER A 361 -21.53 2.53 -40.53
N SER A 362 -21.76 1.46 -39.77
CA SER A 362 -22.15 0.12 -40.25
C SER A 362 -22.19 -0.91 -39.12
N SER A 363 -23.26 -1.72 -39.13
CA SER A 363 -23.54 -2.95 -38.38
C SER A 363 -22.42 -3.52 -37.47
N TRP A 364 -22.62 -3.42 -36.16
CA TRP A 364 -21.83 -4.10 -35.13
C TRP A 364 -22.02 -5.62 -35.21
N VAL A 365 -21.01 -6.35 -35.71
CA VAL A 365 -20.87 -7.78 -35.44
C VAL A 365 -20.22 -7.88 -34.05
N LYS A 366 -20.96 -8.31 -33.01
CA LYS A 366 -20.36 -8.70 -31.72
C LYS A 366 -19.38 -9.85 -31.99
N THR A 367 -18.08 -9.56 -32.06
CA THR A 367 -17.06 -10.60 -32.11
C THR A 367 -17.11 -11.36 -30.78
N LYS A 368 -17.24 -12.68 -30.85
CA LYS A 368 -17.31 -13.55 -29.66
C LYS A 368 -16.00 -13.42 -28.89
N LYS A 369 -16.06 -12.98 -27.63
CA LYS A 369 -14.91 -12.92 -26.72
C LYS A 369 -14.25 -14.30 -26.58
N GLN A 370 -12.92 -14.34 -26.48
CA GLN A 370 -12.17 -15.60 -26.34
C GLN A 370 -12.38 -16.24 -24.97
N TYR A 371 -12.46 -15.40 -23.94
CA TYR A 371 -12.68 -15.80 -22.56
C TYR A 371 -13.99 -15.21 -22.05
N ASP A 372 -14.68 -15.98 -21.23
CA ASP A 372 -15.84 -15.47 -20.50
C ASP A 372 -15.35 -14.64 -19.30
N ILE A 373 -14.26 -15.09 -18.65
CA ILE A 373 -13.73 -14.45 -17.44
C ILE A 373 -12.20 -14.38 -17.49
N MET A 374 -11.64 -13.25 -17.07
CA MET A 374 -10.25 -13.13 -16.64
C MET A 374 -10.21 -12.96 -15.12
N ILE A 375 -9.37 -13.74 -14.42
CA ILE A 375 -9.15 -13.59 -12.97
C ILE A 375 -7.83 -12.85 -12.73
N SER A 376 -7.91 -11.62 -12.24
CA SER A 376 -6.76 -10.84 -11.78
C SER A 376 -6.62 -10.99 -10.26
N TYR A 377 -5.48 -11.51 -9.78
CA TYR A 377 -5.24 -11.80 -8.36
C TYR A 377 -3.76 -11.66 -7.98
N SER A 378 -3.47 -11.57 -6.68
CA SER A 378 -2.10 -11.63 -6.17
C SER A 378 -1.68 -13.08 -5.92
N HIS A 379 -0.44 -13.44 -6.18
CA HIS A 379 0.08 -14.80 -5.89
C HIS A 379 -0.12 -15.26 -4.44
N SER A 380 -0.29 -14.35 -3.46
CA SER A 380 -0.66 -14.70 -2.08
C SER A 380 -2.01 -15.41 -1.97
N ASP A 381 -2.92 -15.12 -2.90
CA ASP A 381 -4.33 -15.53 -2.88
C ASP A 381 -4.56 -16.72 -3.84
N LYS A 382 -3.47 -17.29 -4.37
CA LYS A 382 -3.47 -18.37 -5.37
C LYS A 382 -4.42 -19.51 -5.02
N LYS A 383 -4.35 -20.01 -3.78
CA LYS A 383 -5.16 -21.17 -3.36
C LYS A 383 -6.66 -20.95 -3.53
N LEU A 384 -7.18 -19.82 -3.05
CA LEU A 384 -8.60 -19.50 -3.14
C LEU A 384 -9.01 -19.21 -4.59
N CYS A 385 -8.20 -18.48 -5.34
CA CYS A 385 -8.48 -18.19 -6.75
C CYS A 385 -8.53 -19.46 -7.61
N HIS A 386 -7.71 -20.47 -7.32
CA HIS A 386 -7.76 -21.76 -8.02
C HIS A 386 -9.01 -22.58 -7.66
N HIS A 387 -9.52 -22.48 -6.42
CA HIS A 387 -10.82 -23.10 -6.11
C HIS A 387 -11.98 -22.42 -6.84
N ILE A 388 -11.96 -21.09 -6.96
CA ILE A 388 -12.97 -20.33 -7.72
C ILE A 388 -12.90 -20.73 -9.20
N LEU A 389 -11.69 -20.85 -9.74
CA LEU A 389 -11.42 -21.33 -11.10
C LEU A 389 -12.03 -22.72 -11.35
N ASP A 390 -11.78 -23.69 -10.46
CA ASP A 390 -12.32 -25.05 -10.58
C ASP A 390 -13.86 -25.06 -10.61
N LEU A 391 -14.50 -24.14 -9.87
CA LEU A 391 -15.96 -24.01 -9.88
C LEU A 391 -16.46 -23.41 -11.19
N LEU A 392 -15.84 -22.33 -11.68
CA LEU A 392 -16.18 -21.70 -12.96
C LEU A 392 -16.05 -22.67 -14.15
N GLU A 393 -15.03 -23.52 -14.14
CA GLU A 393 -14.85 -24.52 -15.20
C GLU A 393 -15.85 -25.68 -15.13
N LYS A 394 -16.26 -26.09 -13.92
CA LYS A 394 -17.37 -27.05 -13.77
C LYS A 394 -18.66 -26.51 -14.38
N ASP A 395 -18.84 -25.19 -14.32
CA ASP A 395 -19.93 -24.47 -14.97
C ASP A 395 -19.65 -24.18 -16.46
N GLN A 396 -18.60 -24.78 -17.04
CA GLN A 396 -18.20 -24.70 -18.46
C GLN A 396 -17.83 -23.29 -18.94
N LEU A 397 -17.42 -22.40 -18.04
CA LEU A 397 -16.94 -21.06 -18.38
C LEU A 397 -15.46 -21.11 -18.80
N ARG A 398 -15.13 -20.36 -19.86
CA ARG A 398 -13.78 -20.19 -20.38
C ARG A 398 -13.05 -19.14 -19.56
N VAL A 399 -12.18 -19.58 -18.65
CA VAL A 399 -11.48 -18.68 -17.72
C VAL A 399 -10.00 -18.54 -18.09
N TRP A 400 -9.53 -17.31 -18.18
CA TRP A 400 -8.11 -16.97 -18.22
C TRP A 400 -7.58 -16.64 -16.82
N ILE A 401 -6.43 -17.21 -16.47
CA ILE A 401 -5.70 -16.94 -15.23
C ILE A 401 -4.21 -17.21 -15.47
N ASP A 402 -3.34 -16.37 -14.91
CA ASP A 402 -1.88 -16.40 -15.11
C ASP A 402 -1.23 -17.76 -14.79
N SER A 403 -1.78 -18.54 -13.86
CA SER A 403 -1.19 -19.77 -13.34
C SER A 403 -1.25 -20.97 -14.28
N ARG A 404 -2.07 -20.88 -15.34
CA ARG A 404 -2.25 -21.95 -16.35
C ARG A 404 -1.19 -21.94 -17.42
N LEU A 405 -0.56 -20.79 -17.61
CA LEU A 405 0.46 -20.60 -18.61
C LEU A 405 1.78 -21.01 -17.95
N ILE A 406 2.04 -22.32 -18.03
CA ILE A 406 3.35 -22.89 -17.72
C ILE A 406 4.31 -22.23 -18.71
N ASP A 407 5.05 -21.24 -18.20
CA ASP A 407 6.27 -20.65 -18.76
C ASP A 407 6.17 -19.44 -19.72
N ASP A 408 4.98 -18.97 -20.15
CA ASP A 408 4.85 -17.94 -21.22
C ASP A 408 4.05 -16.65 -20.89
N VAL A 409 3.73 -16.34 -19.62
CA VAL A 409 2.98 -15.10 -19.31
C VAL A 409 3.86 -13.86 -19.45
N THR A 410 3.75 -13.18 -20.58
CA THR A 410 4.22 -11.80 -20.76
C THR A 410 3.12 -10.81 -20.34
N PHE A 411 3.47 -9.57 -20.00
CA PHE A 411 2.43 -8.57 -19.73
C PHE A 411 1.53 -8.31 -20.96
N ASP A 412 2.06 -8.48 -22.18
CA ASP A 412 1.25 -8.38 -23.40
C ASP A 412 0.16 -9.49 -23.46
N SER A 413 0.44 -10.71 -22.97
CA SER A 413 -0.59 -11.75 -22.86
C SER A 413 -1.68 -11.42 -21.83
N VAL A 414 -1.32 -10.70 -20.75
CA VAL A 414 -2.27 -10.20 -19.75
C VAL A 414 -3.19 -9.16 -20.38
N VAL A 415 -2.61 -8.25 -21.17
CA VAL A 415 -3.33 -7.21 -21.92
C VAL A 415 -4.30 -7.84 -22.92
N GLU A 416 -3.84 -8.83 -23.70
CA GLU A 416 -4.68 -9.56 -24.65
C GLU A 416 -5.83 -10.28 -23.93
N ALA A 417 -5.57 -10.88 -22.76
CA ALA A 417 -6.61 -11.53 -21.97
C ALA A 417 -7.68 -10.55 -21.49
N ILE A 418 -7.28 -9.36 -21.02
CA ILE A 418 -8.21 -8.28 -20.62
C ILE A 418 -9.09 -7.86 -21.81
N GLU A 419 -8.47 -7.62 -22.97
CA GLU A 419 -9.20 -7.18 -24.18
C GLU A 419 -10.18 -8.25 -24.70
N ASN A 420 -9.85 -9.53 -24.50
CA ASN A 420 -10.63 -10.66 -25.00
C ASN A 420 -11.49 -11.37 -23.93
N ALA A 421 -11.63 -10.78 -22.74
CA ALA A 421 -12.54 -11.23 -21.69
C ALA A 421 -13.86 -10.46 -21.71
N GLU A 422 -14.94 -11.12 -21.28
CA GLU A 422 -16.23 -10.47 -21.02
C GLU A 422 -16.25 -9.88 -19.59
N PHE A 423 -15.91 -10.70 -18.59
CA PHE A 423 -15.74 -10.25 -17.21
C PHE A 423 -14.27 -10.22 -16.78
N VAL A 424 -13.94 -9.27 -15.92
CA VAL A 424 -12.66 -9.25 -15.18
C VAL A 424 -12.95 -9.30 -13.69
N PHE A 425 -12.52 -10.39 -13.05
CA PHE A 425 -12.62 -10.53 -11.60
C PHE A 425 -11.40 -9.93 -10.94
N ILE A 426 -11.64 -8.94 -10.06
CA ILE A 426 -10.59 -8.28 -9.28
C ILE A 426 -10.56 -8.91 -7.89
N CYS A 427 -9.57 -9.75 -7.63
CA CYS A 427 -9.44 -10.49 -6.38
C CYS A 427 -8.71 -9.65 -5.33
N MET A 428 -9.48 -8.92 -4.53
CA MET A 428 -9.01 -7.88 -3.62
C MET A 428 -8.43 -8.46 -2.33
N SER A 429 -7.20 -8.02 -2.02
CA SER A 429 -6.46 -8.27 -0.78
C SER A 429 -5.42 -7.16 -0.57
N ASP A 430 -4.79 -7.11 0.61
CA ASP A 430 -3.64 -6.21 0.85
C ASP A 430 -2.53 -6.43 -0.18
N ALA A 431 -2.25 -7.69 -0.52
CA ALA A 431 -1.19 -8.05 -1.45
C ALA A 431 -1.55 -7.68 -2.90
N TYR A 432 -2.82 -7.81 -3.29
CA TYR A 432 -3.31 -7.35 -4.60
C TYR A 432 -3.09 -5.86 -4.75
N LYS A 433 -3.50 -5.10 -3.73
CA LYS A 433 -3.36 -3.66 -3.74
C LYS A 433 -1.91 -3.17 -3.81
N GLN A 434 -1.02 -3.85 -3.11
CA GLN A 434 0.40 -3.54 -3.07
C GLN A 434 1.15 -3.91 -4.36
N SER A 435 0.51 -4.63 -5.29
CA SER A 435 1.10 -5.05 -6.54
C SER A 435 0.90 -3.98 -7.62
N PRO A 436 1.97 -3.32 -8.12
CA PRO A 436 1.83 -2.36 -9.21
C PRO A 436 1.40 -3.02 -10.54
N LEU A 437 1.60 -4.33 -10.69
CA LEU A 437 1.07 -5.11 -11.81
C LEU A 437 -0.46 -5.20 -11.72
N CYS A 438 -0.99 -5.54 -10.55
CA CYS A 438 -2.43 -5.62 -10.32
C CYS A 438 -3.09 -4.24 -10.45
N GLU A 439 -2.45 -3.16 -9.96
CA GLU A 439 -2.90 -1.78 -10.18
C GLU A 439 -2.99 -1.46 -11.68
N LEU A 440 -2.03 -1.92 -12.47
CA LEU A 440 -2.00 -1.71 -13.92
C LEU A 440 -3.08 -2.51 -14.65
N GLU A 441 -3.24 -3.79 -14.32
CA GLU A 441 -4.27 -4.68 -14.87
C GLU A 441 -5.67 -4.13 -14.59
N ALA A 442 -5.98 -3.81 -13.34
CA ALA A 442 -7.27 -3.27 -12.94
C ALA A 442 -7.57 -1.94 -13.63
N THR A 443 -6.59 -1.03 -13.65
CA THR A 443 -6.73 0.26 -14.35
C THR A 443 -6.97 0.05 -15.85
N TYR A 444 -6.33 -0.95 -16.45
CA TYR A 444 -6.51 -1.24 -17.86
C TYR A 444 -7.86 -1.88 -18.16
N ALA A 445 -8.33 -2.83 -17.34
CA ALA A 445 -9.67 -3.40 -17.47
C ALA A 445 -10.78 -2.33 -17.42
N VAL A 446 -10.62 -1.33 -16.54
CA VAL A 446 -11.52 -0.16 -16.51
C VAL A 446 -11.46 0.62 -17.83
N LYS A 447 -10.25 0.85 -18.37
CA LYS A 447 -10.06 1.57 -19.63
C LYS A 447 -10.69 0.83 -20.82
N CYS A 448 -10.64 -0.50 -20.81
CA CYS A 448 -11.30 -1.38 -21.79
C CYS A 448 -12.81 -1.53 -21.56
N GLN A 449 -13.37 -0.91 -20.52
CA GLN A 449 -14.78 -1.01 -20.15
C GLN A 449 -15.24 -2.46 -19.93
N CYS A 450 -14.37 -3.32 -19.40
CA CYS A 450 -14.72 -4.70 -19.04
C CYS A 450 -15.78 -4.73 -17.93
N HIS A 451 -16.57 -5.80 -17.86
CA HIS A 451 -17.48 -6.03 -16.73
C HIS A 451 -16.68 -6.47 -15.51
N ILE A 452 -16.41 -5.53 -14.60
CA ILE A 452 -15.61 -5.80 -13.41
C ILE A 452 -16.48 -6.33 -12.27
N ILE A 453 -16.09 -7.46 -11.69
CA ILE A 453 -16.68 -8.00 -10.45
C ILE A 453 -15.59 -8.10 -9.38
N PRO A 454 -15.62 -7.26 -8.32
CA PRO A 454 -14.65 -7.34 -7.25
C PRO A 454 -14.96 -8.48 -6.26
N LEU A 455 -13.94 -9.26 -5.92
CA LEU A 455 -14.02 -10.41 -5.01
C LEU A 455 -13.14 -10.15 -3.79
N VAL A 456 -13.69 -10.16 -2.57
CA VAL A 456 -12.92 -9.97 -1.33
C VAL A 456 -12.31 -11.32 -0.92
N MET A 457 -10.98 -11.40 -0.86
CA MET A 457 -10.23 -12.64 -0.59
C MET A 457 -9.83 -12.83 0.86
N THR A 458 -9.80 -11.75 1.65
CA THR A 458 -9.30 -11.75 3.03
C THR A 458 -10.32 -11.14 3.98
N ASP A 459 -10.47 -11.76 5.15
CA ASP A 459 -11.48 -11.34 6.13
C ASP A 459 -11.28 -9.89 6.58
N ASN A 460 -12.40 -9.17 6.71
CA ASN A 460 -12.48 -7.76 7.05
C ASN A 460 -11.70 -6.80 6.13
N TYR A 461 -11.29 -7.24 4.95
CA TYR A 461 -10.68 -6.35 3.97
C TYR A 461 -11.69 -5.36 3.41
N LYS A 462 -11.28 -4.09 3.33
CA LYS A 462 -12.06 -3.02 2.73
C LYS A 462 -11.19 -2.30 1.70
N PRO A 463 -11.57 -2.27 0.41
CA PRO A 463 -10.80 -1.54 -0.58
C PRO A 463 -10.90 -0.04 -0.33
N ASP A 464 -9.76 0.65 -0.33
CA ASP A 464 -9.63 2.11 -0.25
C ASP A 464 -8.58 2.61 -1.27
N GLY A 465 -8.24 3.90 -1.27
CA GLY A 465 -7.23 4.45 -2.21
C GLY A 465 -7.59 4.18 -3.68
N TRP A 466 -6.60 3.84 -4.52
CA TRP A 466 -6.83 3.56 -5.94
C TRP A 466 -7.84 2.43 -6.18
N LEU A 467 -7.76 1.34 -5.39
CA LEU A 467 -8.63 0.18 -5.54
C LEU A 467 -10.05 0.48 -5.04
N GLY A 468 -10.17 1.24 -3.95
CA GLY A 468 -11.45 1.71 -3.44
C GLY A 468 -12.14 2.66 -4.41
N ILE A 469 -11.42 3.61 -5.01
CA ILE A 469 -11.97 4.48 -6.07
C ILE A 469 -12.49 3.63 -7.24
N LEU A 470 -11.68 2.66 -7.69
CA LEU A 470 -12.01 1.78 -8.80
C LEU A 470 -13.26 0.91 -8.55
N THR A 471 -13.40 0.39 -7.32
CA THR A 471 -14.45 -0.57 -6.97
C THR A 471 -15.65 0.04 -6.24
N SER A 472 -15.61 1.33 -5.92
CA SER A 472 -16.62 2.02 -5.09
C SER A 472 -18.06 1.91 -5.61
N ALA A 473 -18.25 1.87 -6.92
CA ALA A 473 -19.55 1.78 -7.57
C ALA A 473 -19.96 0.33 -7.92
N LEU A 474 -19.16 -0.67 -7.52
CA LEU A 474 -19.35 -2.07 -7.90
C LEU A 474 -19.83 -2.90 -6.69
N VAL A 475 -20.58 -3.97 -6.99
CA VAL A 475 -21.03 -4.93 -5.96
C VAL A 475 -19.89 -5.90 -5.67
N ASN A 476 -19.41 -5.88 -4.42
CA ASN A 476 -18.35 -6.76 -3.95
C ASN A 476 -18.92 -8.10 -3.47
N ILE A 477 -18.26 -9.20 -3.83
CA ILE A 477 -18.60 -10.54 -3.34
C ILE A 477 -17.54 -10.99 -2.34
N ASP A 478 -17.96 -11.33 -1.12
CA ASP A 478 -17.05 -11.66 -0.05
C ASP A 478 -16.84 -13.18 0.11
N PHE A 479 -15.73 -13.68 -0.44
CA PHE A 479 -15.32 -15.09 -0.33
C PHE A 479 -14.68 -15.42 1.02
N SER A 480 -14.35 -14.41 1.83
CA SER A 480 -13.72 -14.60 3.13
C SER A 480 -14.73 -14.80 4.26
N LYS A 481 -15.91 -14.18 4.16
CA LYS A 481 -16.98 -14.28 5.18
C LYS A 481 -18.01 -15.36 4.89
N LEU A 482 -18.27 -15.64 3.62
CA LEU A 482 -19.25 -16.63 3.19
C LEU A 482 -18.57 -18.00 3.07
N ASN A 483 -19.32 -19.09 3.27
CA ASN A 483 -18.84 -20.38 2.81
C ASN A 483 -18.75 -20.35 1.27
N LEU A 484 -17.76 -21.07 0.73
CA LEU A 484 -17.41 -21.07 -0.70
C LEU A 484 -18.63 -21.20 -1.62
N ASP A 485 -19.55 -22.13 -1.32
CA ASP A 485 -20.73 -22.38 -2.14
C ASP A 485 -21.66 -21.17 -2.21
N LYS A 486 -21.92 -20.48 -1.09
CA LYS A 486 -22.79 -19.29 -1.09
C LYS A 486 -22.13 -18.12 -1.79
N ALA A 487 -20.84 -17.89 -1.55
CA ALA A 487 -20.09 -16.85 -2.26
C ALA A 487 -20.14 -17.07 -3.78
N TYR A 488 -19.98 -18.33 -4.19
CA TYR A 488 -20.06 -18.70 -5.60
C TYR A 488 -21.46 -18.55 -6.20
N GLN A 489 -22.52 -18.87 -5.47
CA GLN A 489 -23.88 -18.58 -5.94
C GLN A 489 -24.12 -17.09 -6.12
N GLU A 490 -23.64 -16.25 -5.20
CA GLU A 490 -23.74 -14.79 -5.34
C GLU A 490 -22.95 -14.30 -6.57
N LEU A 491 -21.77 -14.86 -6.82
CA LEU A 491 -21.01 -14.59 -8.05
C LEU A 491 -21.80 -14.90 -9.32
N LYS A 492 -22.46 -16.06 -9.37
CA LYS A 492 -23.32 -16.43 -10.51
C LYS A 492 -24.49 -15.46 -10.69
N ASN A 493 -25.12 -15.06 -9.58
CA ASN A 493 -26.22 -14.11 -9.62
C ASN A 493 -25.77 -12.76 -10.20
N GLN A 494 -24.59 -12.26 -9.80
CA GLN A 494 -24.03 -11.01 -10.31
C GLN A 494 -23.67 -11.10 -11.80
N ILE A 495 -23.05 -12.19 -12.26
CA ILE A 495 -22.78 -12.44 -13.70
C ILE A 495 -24.09 -12.38 -14.50
N ASN A 496 -25.12 -13.08 -14.05
CA ASN A 496 -26.42 -13.13 -14.73
C ASN A 496 -27.14 -11.77 -14.74
N LEU A 497 -27.02 -11.00 -13.65
CA LEU A 497 -27.60 -9.67 -13.54
C LEU A 497 -26.99 -8.71 -14.57
N ILE A 498 -25.66 -8.73 -14.71
CA ILE A 498 -24.95 -7.88 -15.67
C ILE A 498 -25.34 -8.25 -17.10
N HIS A 499 -25.33 -9.54 -17.46
CA HIS A 499 -25.79 -10.01 -18.77
C HIS A 499 -27.22 -9.58 -19.10
N SER A 500 -28.10 -9.60 -18.11
CA SER A 500 -29.50 -9.18 -18.27
C SER A 500 -29.56 -7.68 -18.60
N ASN A 501 -28.81 -6.85 -17.87
CA ASN A 501 -28.77 -5.40 -18.08
C ASN A 501 -28.20 -5.00 -19.45
N ASP A 502 -27.16 -5.70 -19.94
CA ASP A 502 -26.59 -5.44 -21.27
C ASP A 502 -27.58 -5.79 -22.40
N SER A 503 -28.42 -6.80 -22.17
CA SER A 503 -29.48 -7.18 -23.09
C SER A 503 -30.57 -6.11 -23.21
N TYR A 504 -30.86 -5.39 -22.11
CA TYR A 504 -31.81 -4.27 -22.10
C TYR A 504 -31.23 -2.96 -22.65
N SER A 505 -29.95 -2.66 -22.41
CA SER A 505 -29.30 -1.43 -22.90
C SER A 505 -29.11 -1.42 -24.42
N ALA A 506 -29.10 -2.58 -25.09
CA ALA A 506 -29.03 -2.66 -26.55
C ALA A 506 -30.35 -2.31 -27.26
N ALA A 507 -31.46 -2.16 -26.53
CA ALA A 507 -32.81 -1.94 -27.09
C ALA A 507 -33.36 -0.51 -26.93
N ALA A 508 -32.64 0.41 -26.26
CA ALA A 508 -33.07 1.79 -26.04
C ALA A 508 -32.28 2.82 -26.90
N PRO A 509 -32.88 3.92 -27.38
CA PRO A 509 -32.18 4.95 -28.14
C PRO A 509 -31.12 5.64 -27.27
N GLN A 510 -29.89 5.73 -27.80
CA GLN A 510 -28.71 6.21 -27.08
C GLN A 510 -28.77 7.72 -26.81
N ASN A 511 -28.93 8.12 -25.53
CA ASN A 511 -28.51 9.44 -25.06
C ASN A 511 -27.04 9.37 -24.63
N GLN A 512 -26.18 10.09 -25.36
CA GLN A 512 -24.73 10.14 -25.16
C GLN A 512 -24.38 10.80 -23.82
N MET A 513 -23.79 10.03 -22.89
CA MET A 513 -23.09 10.59 -21.73
C MET A 513 -21.63 10.90 -22.09
N TYR A 514 -21.33 12.19 -22.22
CA TYR A 514 -19.97 12.72 -22.36
C TYR A 514 -19.29 12.77 -20.98
N TYR A 515 -18.27 11.93 -20.76
CA TYR A 515 -17.27 12.17 -19.72
C TYR A 515 -16.20 13.12 -20.26
N ASN A 516 -16.23 14.39 -19.84
CA ASN A 516 -15.19 15.36 -20.18
C ASN A 516 -13.92 15.10 -19.36
N HIS A 517 -12.90 14.56 -20.02
CA HIS A 517 -11.51 14.83 -19.70
C HIS A 517 -11.06 16.05 -20.50
N SER A 518 -10.75 17.16 -19.82
CA SER A 518 -9.69 18.15 -20.16
C SER A 518 -9.81 19.35 -19.24
N SER A 519 -8.88 19.47 -18.28
CA SER A 519 -8.57 20.74 -17.61
C SER A 519 -7.33 21.32 -18.28
N GLN A 520 -7.55 22.15 -19.30
CA GLN A 520 -6.61 23.17 -19.77
C GLN A 520 -7.47 24.32 -20.29
N LEU A 521 -7.44 25.45 -19.58
CA LEU A 521 -7.66 26.77 -20.16
C LEU A 521 -6.94 27.78 -19.28
N ASP A 522 -6.04 28.49 -19.97
CA ASP A 522 -5.15 29.50 -19.47
C ASP A 522 -5.89 30.68 -18.85
N CYS A 523 -5.26 31.26 -17.84
CA CYS A 523 -5.65 32.56 -17.29
C CYS A 523 -5.49 33.66 -18.35
N VAL A 524 -6.60 34.27 -18.75
CA VAL A 524 -6.63 35.63 -19.29
C VAL A 524 -7.63 36.45 -18.49
N ILE A 525 -7.11 37.43 -17.76
CA ILE A 525 -7.87 38.45 -17.02
C ILE A 525 -8.40 39.47 -18.04
N PRO A 526 -9.68 39.87 -17.94
CA PRO A 526 -9.96 41.30 -17.76
C PRO A 526 -11.01 41.61 -16.68
N THR A 527 -10.56 42.39 -15.71
CA THR A 527 -11.19 43.56 -15.07
C THR A 527 -12.69 43.84 -15.29
N THR A 528 -13.43 43.81 -14.17
CA THR A 528 -14.48 44.76 -13.70
C THR A 528 -15.53 45.30 -14.69
N VAL A 529 -16.83 45.12 -14.36
CA VAL A 529 -17.79 46.20 -14.03
C VAL A 529 -19.20 45.66 -13.72
N SER A 530 -19.70 46.06 -12.54
CA SER A 530 -21.06 46.45 -12.11
C SER A 530 -22.34 45.72 -12.56
N THR A 531 -23.06 45.28 -11.53
CA THR A 531 -24.50 45.03 -11.42
C THR A 531 -25.41 46.11 -12.04
N LYS A 532 -26.44 45.70 -12.79
CA LYS A 532 -27.88 45.84 -12.46
C LYS A 532 -28.81 45.48 -13.64
N GLU A 533 -29.85 44.70 -13.29
CA GLU A 533 -31.18 44.58 -13.91
C GLU A 533 -31.30 43.98 -15.32
N ILE A 534 -32.00 42.83 -15.42
CA ILE A 534 -33.23 42.69 -16.24
C ILE A 534 -34.11 41.55 -15.69
N LYS A 535 -35.41 41.84 -15.74
CA LYS A 535 -36.61 41.23 -15.19
C LYS A 535 -36.88 39.74 -15.53
N LYS A 536 -37.58 39.09 -14.58
CA LYS A 536 -38.76 38.23 -14.77
C LYS A 536 -39.20 38.09 -16.23
N ASN A 537 -39.08 36.89 -16.79
CA ASN A 537 -40.19 36.21 -17.47
C ASN A 537 -39.84 34.78 -17.88
N VAL A 538 -40.88 33.94 -17.84
CA VAL A 538 -41.03 32.58 -18.38
C VAL A 538 -40.49 31.44 -17.51
N CYS A 539 -41.43 30.89 -16.72
CA CYS A 539 -41.40 29.54 -16.18
C CYS A 539 -41.48 28.54 -17.34
N SER A 540 -40.34 27.98 -17.73
CA SER A 540 -40.26 26.66 -18.35
C SER A 540 -40.22 25.63 -17.23
N ILE A 541 -40.98 24.54 -17.35
CA ILE A 541 -40.90 23.41 -16.43
C ILE A 541 -39.49 22.82 -16.58
N VAL A 542 -38.60 23.14 -15.64
CA VAL A 542 -37.28 22.50 -15.55
C VAL A 542 -37.51 21.12 -14.97
N GLU A 543 -37.45 20.08 -15.81
CA GLU A 543 -37.40 18.70 -15.33
C GLU A 543 -36.06 18.50 -14.59
N TYR A 544 -36.12 18.38 -13.26
CA TYR A 544 -34.93 18.04 -12.47
C TYR A 544 -34.58 16.56 -12.69
N PRO A 545 -33.31 16.23 -12.97
CA PRO A 545 -32.86 14.84 -12.92
C PRO A 545 -33.21 14.21 -11.56
N TYR A 546 -33.70 12.96 -11.57
CA TYR A 546 -34.13 12.26 -10.36
C TYR A 546 -33.01 12.10 -9.32
N CYS A 547 -31.76 11.95 -9.78
CA CYS A 547 -30.59 11.90 -8.92
C CYS A 547 -29.92 13.27 -8.86
N ILE A 548 -29.72 13.78 -7.64
CA ILE A 548 -29.06 15.06 -7.43
C ILE A 548 -27.66 15.11 -8.03
N ASP A 549 -26.92 14.00 -8.10
CA ASP A 549 -25.54 13.98 -8.64
C ASP A 549 -25.46 14.39 -10.13
N MET A 550 -26.59 14.37 -10.82
CA MET A 550 -26.72 14.77 -12.22
C MET A 550 -27.08 16.25 -12.40
N TRP A 551 -27.27 17.00 -11.31
CA TRP A 551 -27.64 18.41 -11.38
C TRP A 551 -26.44 19.28 -11.77
N THR A 552 -26.63 20.17 -12.73
CA THR A 552 -25.70 21.26 -13.06
C THR A 552 -25.85 22.44 -12.10
N GLU A 553 -24.96 23.42 -12.19
CA GLU A 553 -25.06 24.67 -11.43
C GLU A 553 -26.39 25.41 -11.69
N ASP A 554 -26.87 25.37 -12.93
CA ASP A 554 -28.18 25.94 -13.31
C ASP A 554 -29.34 25.19 -12.65
N HIS A 555 -29.25 23.86 -12.50
CA HIS A 555 -30.27 23.07 -11.82
C HIS A 555 -30.32 23.39 -10.33
N VAL A 556 -29.15 23.52 -9.67
CA VAL A 556 -29.06 23.93 -8.25
C VAL A 556 -29.65 25.32 -8.05
N THR A 557 -29.26 26.27 -8.89
CA THR A 557 -29.76 27.65 -8.85
C THR A 557 -31.28 27.68 -9.08
N SER A 558 -31.77 26.96 -10.09
CA SER A 558 -33.20 26.86 -10.40
C SER A 558 -33.99 26.21 -9.27
N PHE A 559 -33.45 25.16 -8.65
CA PHE A 559 -34.06 24.48 -7.51
C PHE A 559 -34.20 25.43 -6.31
N LEU A 560 -33.13 26.13 -5.93
CA LEU A 560 -33.16 27.05 -4.80
C LEU A 560 -34.15 28.19 -5.02
N LEU A 561 -34.22 28.73 -6.25
CA LEU A 561 -35.21 29.74 -6.61
C LEU A 561 -36.65 29.17 -6.61
N ALA A 562 -36.85 27.98 -7.16
CA ALA A 562 -38.17 27.34 -7.26
C ALA A 562 -38.74 26.95 -5.88
N LYS A 563 -37.88 26.66 -4.90
CA LYS A 563 -38.26 26.30 -3.54
C LYS A 563 -38.24 27.46 -2.54
N GLU A 564 -38.12 28.70 -3.03
CA GLU A 564 -38.04 29.92 -2.19
C GLU A 564 -36.88 29.87 -1.17
N LEU A 565 -35.75 29.26 -1.58
CA LEU A 565 -34.50 29.13 -0.82
C LEU A 565 -33.40 30.04 -1.38
N ASP A 566 -33.78 31.17 -1.97
CA ASP A 566 -32.89 32.18 -2.58
C ASP A 566 -31.79 32.66 -1.63
N ILE A 567 -32.05 32.63 -0.32
CA ILE A 567 -31.10 33.00 0.73
C ILE A 567 -29.84 32.13 0.75
N LEU A 568 -29.89 30.90 0.22
CA LEU A 568 -28.75 29.97 0.17
C LEU A 568 -27.91 30.12 -1.11
N LEU A 569 -28.39 30.87 -2.11
CA LEU A 569 -27.68 31.06 -3.38
C LEU A 569 -26.22 31.52 -3.22
N PRO A 570 -25.89 32.48 -2.33
CA PRO A 570 -24.49 32.91 -2.16
C PRO A 570 -23.60 31.85 -1.54
N ALA A 571 -24.15 30.98 -0.68
CA ALA A 571 -23.40 29.89 -0.07
C ALA A 571 -23.16 28.74 -1.05
N PHE A 572 -24.04 28.59 -2.06
CA PHE A 572 -24.00 27.52 -3.05
C PHE A 572 -23.66 28.00 -4.47
N GLU A 573 -23.07 29.19 -4.60
CA GLU A 573 -22.65 29.75 -5.88
C GLU A 573 -21.61 28.83 -6.55
N GLY A 574 -21.83 28.48 -7.82
CA GLY A 574 -20.97 27.56 -8.57
C GLY A 574 -21.02 26.10 -8.11
N MET A 575 -21.97 25.72 -7.25
CA MET A 575 -22.13 24.33 -6.84
C MET A 575 -22.99 23.54 -7.83
N ASN A 576 -22.48 22.39 -8.26
CA ASN A 576 -23.28 21.38 -8.94
C ASN A 576 -23.91 20.40 -7.93
N GLY A 577 -24.75 19.50 -8.44
CA GLY A 577 -25.51 18.54 -7.64
C GLY A 577 -24.69 17.63 -6.73
N ARG A 578 -23.52 17.18 -7.19
CA ARG A 578 -22.64 16.32 -6.39
C ARG A 578 -22.05 17.08 -5.19
N LEU A 579 -21.70 18.35 -5.36
CA LEU A 579 -21.28 19.19 -4.23
C LEU A 579 -22.43 19.44 -3.26
N LEU A 580 -23.64 19.68 -3.78
CA LEU A 580 -24.82 19.89 -2.97
C LEU A 580 -25.23 18.63 -2.18
N HIS A 581 -25.06 17.44 -2.76
CA HIS A 581 -25.22 16.14 -2.08
C HIS A 581 -24.22 15.96 -0.95
N ASN A 582 -22.94 16.30 -1.15
CA ASN A 582 -21.95 16.25 -0.07
C ASN A 582 -22.29 17.22 1.06
N ILE A 583 -22.76 18.43 0.72
CA ILE A 583 -23.25 19.40 1.70
C ILE A 583 -24.44 18.83 2.48
N TYR A 584 -25.37 18.15 1.81
CA TYR A 584 -26.48 17.45 2.46
C TYR A 584 -25.99 16.38 3.44
N ASP A 585 -25.08 15.49 3.02
CA ASP A 585 -24.53 14.43 3.89
C ASP A 585 -23.80 15.00 5.10
N MET A 586 -23.07 16.12 4.93
CA MET A 586 -22.45 16.86 6.04
C MET A 586 -23.50 17.51 6.96
N CYS A 587 -24.58 18.07 6.39
CA CYS A 587 -25.68 18.63 7.16
C CYS A 587 -26.36 17.56 8.01
N ILE A 588 -26.60 16.37 7.48
CA ILE A 588 -27.19 15.25 8.24
C ILE A 588 -26.24 14.74 9.33
N SER A 589 -24.93 14.67 9.05
CA SER A 589 -23.93 14.18 10.01
C SER A 589 -23.66 15.14 11.17
N SER A 590 -23.73 16.46 10.91
CA SER A 590 -23.33 17.51 11.86
C SER A 590 -24.20 18.78 11.74
N GLN A 591 -25.51 18.65 11.99
CA GLN A 591 -26.51 19.72 11.78
C GLN A 591 -26.17 21.06 12.45
N GLN A 592 -25.70 21.06 13.70
CA GLN A 592 -25.40 22.29 14.45
C GLN A 592 -24.20 23.06 13.89
N VAL A 593 -23.15 22.33 13.50
CA VAL A 593 -21.93 22.91 12.91
C VAL A 593 -22.23 23.44 11.51
N MET A 594 -22.95 22.65 10.69
CA MET A 594 -23.27 23.04 9.32
C MET A 594 -24.25 24.22 9.24
N PHE A 595 -25.25 24.30 10.12
CA PHE A 595 -26.11 25.47 10.21
C PHE A 595 -25.30 26.74 10.54
N SER A 596 -24.34 26.64 11.46
CA SER A 596 -23.49 27.78 11.85
C SER A 596 -22.60 28.24 10.70
N LEU A 597 -21.94 27.30 9.99
CA LEU A 597 -21.10 27.59 8.83
C LEU A 597 -21.88 28.22 7.67
N LEU A 598 -23.02 27.63 7.30
CA LEU A 598 -23.86 28.18 6.23
C LEU A 598 -24.43 29.55 6.60
N LYS A 599 -24.76 29.77 7.88
CA LYS A 599 -25.21 31.08 8.35
C LYS A 599 -24.10 32.13 8.27
N GLU A 600 -22.84 31.76 8.55
CA GLU A 600 -21.68 32.65 8.37
C GLU A 600 -21.42 32.96 6.90
N ASP A 601 -21.48 31.97 6.01
CA ASP A 601 -21.25 32.17 4.58
C ASP A 601 -22.35 33.02 3.92
N VAL A 602 -23.62 32.80 4.29
CA VAL A 602 -24.73 33.67 3.88
C VAL A 602 -24.56 35.08 4.44
N ALA A 603 -24.04 35.24 5.66
CA ALA A 603 -23.83 36.58 6.25
C ALA A 603 -22.72 37.38 5.55
N ARG A 604 -21.78 36.72 4.85
CA ARG A 604 -20.70 37.38 4.09
C ARG A 604 -21.19 38.00 2.78
N SER A 605 -22.38 37.66 2.28
CA SER A 605 -22.81 37.96 0.92
C SER A 605 -23.56 39.29 0.70
N GLN A 606 -23.41 40.29 1.59
CA GLN A 606 -24.10 41.60 1.54
C GLN A 606 -25.65 41.56 1.50
N LEU A 607 -26.29 40.39 1.68
CA LEU A 607 -27.74 40.26 1.80
C LEU A 607 -28.19 40.66 3.21
N THR A 608 -29.27 41.45 3.31
CA THR A 608 -29.83 41.94 4.60
C THR A 608 -30.57 40.86 5.39
N LYS A 609 -30.70 39.64 4.87
CA LYS A 609 -31.41 38.51 5.49
C LYS A 609 -30.41 37.49 6.03
N THR A 610 -30.65 37.02 7.25
CA THR A 610 -29.85 35.95 7.88
C THR A 610 -30.50 34.59 7.65
N LEU A 611 -29.70 33.53 7.50
CA LEU A 611 -30.21 32.17 7.36
C LEU A 611 -31.00 31.78 8.62
N SER A 612 -32.30 31.54 8.46
CA SER A 612 -33.18 31.07 9.55
C SER A 612 -33.15 29.55 9.66
N LEU A 613 -33.43 29.01 10.85
CA LEU A 613 -33.59 27.56 11.04
C LEU A 613 -34.69 26.99 10.13
N LYS A 614 -35.78 27.75 9.90
CA LYS A 614 -36.87 27.35 9.00
C LYS A 614 -36.36 27.12 7.58
N SER A 615 -35.59 28.05 7.03
CA SER A 615 -35.02 27.93 5.68
C SER A 615 -34.01 26.79 5.58
N TYR A 616 -33.20 26.59 6.63
CA TYR A 616 -32.24 25.49 6.69
C TYR A 616 -32.92 24.11 6.67
N PHE A 617 -33.92 23.88 7.52
CA PHE A 617 -34.64 22.61 7.52
C PHE A 617 -35.50 22.41 6.27
N SER A 618 -36.07 23.50 5.72
CA SER A 618 -36.79 23.44 4.44
C SER A 618 -35.88 22.99 3.30
N PHE A 619 -34.62 23.46 3.27
CA PHE A 619 -33.62 22.97 2.32
C PHE A 619 -33.38 21.46 2.46
N LEU A 620 -33.18 20.97 3.69
CA LEU A 620 -32.92 19.55 3.93
C LEU A 620 -34.10 18.64 3.54
N GLU A 621 -35.33 19.07 3.75
CA GLU A 621 -36.50 18.27 3.35
C GLU A 621 -36.71 18.28 1.83
N GLU A 622 -36.57 19.44 1.19
CA GLU A 622 -36.79 19.59 -0.25
C GLU A 622 -35.73 18.87 -1.10
N ILE A 623 -34.48 18.85 -0.62
CA ILE A 623 -33.37 18.20 -1.33
C ILE A 623 -33.38 16.68 -1.14
N LYS A 624 -33.88 16.17 -0.01
CA LYS A 624 -33.90 14.76 0.37
C LYS A 624 -34.55 13.85 -0.68
N VAL A 625 -35.56 14.36 -1.40
CA VAL A 625 -36.29 13.64 -2.45
C VAL A 625 -35.37 13.25 -3.61
N TYR A 626 -34.29 14.00 -3.83
CA TYR A 626 -33.33 13.78 -4.92
C TYR A 626 -32.04 13.08 -4.44
N ILE A 627 -31.94 12.80 -3.14
CA ILE A 627 -30.82 12.06 -2.56
C ILE A 627 -31.08 10.56 -2.77
N PRO A 628 -30.16 9.81 -3.40
CA PRO A 628 -30.31 8.37 -3.56
C PRO A 628 -30.48 7.68 -2.20
N LEU A 629 -31.55 6.90 -2.04
CA LEU A 629 -31.77 6.11 -0.81
C LEU A 629 -30.60 5.12 -0.62
N LYS A 630 -29.83 5.30 0.47
CA LYS A 630 -28.91 4.28 0.97
C LYS A 630 -29.74 3.02 1.29
N MET A 631 -29.65 1.99 0.45
CA MET A 631 -30.23 0.67 0.72
C MET A 631 -29.51 0.06 1.93
N CYS A 632 -30.05 0.32 3.13
CA CYS A 632 -29.66 -0.36 4.36
C CYS A 632 -30.31 -1.74 4.40
N ASN A 633 -29.52 -2.80 4.23
CA ASN A 633 -29.96 -4.16 4.49
C ASN A 633 -30.08 -4.41 6.00
N GLY A 634 -31.31 -4.66 6.47
CA GLY A 634 -31.58 -5.49 7.65
C GLY A 634 -32.59 -4.96 8.67
N ALA A 635 -33.90 -5.11 8.39
CA ALA A 635 -34.89 -5.69 9.33
C ALA A 635 -36.32 -5.60 8.74
N ASN A 636 -37.05 -6.71 8.83
CA ASN A 636 -38.42 -6.92 8.39
C ASN A 636 -39.41 -5.79 8.74
N SER A 637 -40.22 -5.38 7.77
CA SER A 637 -41.69 -5.33 7.95
C SER A 637 -42.41 -5.15 6.61
N THR A 638 -43.25 -6.12 6.32
CA THR A 638 -44.41 -6.01 5.44
C THR A 638 -45.42 -4.98 5.96
N SER A 639 -46.18 -4.37 5.04
CA SER A 639 -47.23 -3.34 5.21
C SER A 639 -46.65 -1.92 5.41
N VAL A 640 -46.99 -0.91 4.61
CA VAL A 640 -48.33 -0.46 4.26
C VAL A 640 -48.35 0.15 2.85
N ILE A 641 -49.40 -0.24 2.11
CA ILE A 641 -49.87 0.26 0.82
C ILE A 641 -50.47 1.67 0.97
N CYS A 642 -50.30 2.49 -0.07
CA CYS A 642 -51.10 3.65 -0.50
C CYS A 642 -51.55 4.70 0.52
N ASN A 643 -51.23 5.96 0.21
CA ASN A 643 -52.08 7.16 0.20
C ASN A 643 -51.11 8.36 0.17
N LEU A 644 -51.26 9.45 -0.56
CA LEU A 644 -52.23 10.01 -1.51
C LEU A 644 -51.62 11.37 -1.89
N MET A 645 -51.86 11.80 -3.13
CA MET A 645 -51.61 13.15 -3.72
C MET A 645 -50.18 13.52 -4.11
#